data_AF-A0A0W0WW74-F1
#
_entry.id   AF-A0A0W0WW74-F1
#
_cell.length_a   1.000
_cell.length_b   1.000
_cell.length_c   1.000
_cell.angle_alpha   90.00
_cell.angle_beta   90.00
_cell.angle_gamma   90.00
#
_symmetry.space_group_name_H-M   'P 1'
#
loop_
_entity.id
_entity.type
_entity.pdbx_description
1 polymer ?
#
loop_
_entity_poly.entity_id
_entity_poly.type
_entity_poly.pdbx_seq_one_letter_code
_entity_poly.pdbx_strand_id
1 'polypeptide(L)'
;MPTKFVYNGQTLIKFKDKTAGKNKSPVDGFYETEDEPKKKYFIKKPADQRELFIEGLIGRLFTKLKERGLIEKEYHRSFICADFIQCEDGQYALIQPCENFDELFKLIGTGYKDGSDRDPIYEMFYGTGLYPGLTKLGAYFGLSSVLMLAILVGNYSVHSGNIVVLKDDYETEKGKVKQFAGIDNGAANRDFAHPDNNGDNILIPREYIGTTNTAWFTKGYIANYQYIKNLRPSMQKHAEKLREKLEKQFGSTLFADLMTEIFQELPADLLKPEDKETRQSLAKYMHIRGFETATFGKEGNFQAVHTAYVDTLNKRLAKLCHLQEAPHLVADSSATVYQSILFSDPSSPTTVEEQGIPLTAALDMKERILFPTRMESWLEHFKDLSKPIDFTQIEYGLLTQQFTHYVDILAHQGDLYNVWGHDPSSTHNFLVPSDKMSDKAEHGYAFVPQYRESRILHHLYAFQSVEQHGFSRFTSYDKLCGEFRKTEAAKGSAWQKITDALDHVQGLLTVLRQLQRAADKDASLGEEDILFFRETLNKYLSGYLEASKQINELFASHTDLGPINQESLFFYPIKDSELSEMSGDQLLTICFEELHSIQPELLEFSPLAARIITEDKLWARMLEVYPESTFKNRLDNKDDKKMDALTRLRDNFVECRAKIECFHEIPTLPEKENAFAEIEKGLDQLPLHLQARLKQEFEEASSVLLLWQEANETFQAKLFEYDTSLSTKLKEKQNACQLVIDAFNSLPKPLQEAHQEDLERLEADYDRLVDELGRKGRYRQARDVYDKATTLEAKLISFNELLQAFENLSVNKKEKFQSSFDIAKLDYENTYLKLKTNETVKPETSIEEIERVLNLIDTNEKVAVQLRAAAISDSILWQAIATAEKKLLSTEIANDLLILKKFRDNHVKANPKEETYVREIDAFYQESLTIRLSAAPIKEQAMQIINAAETKFSHRDWFIRALADAMMLVGILFAGLGAVFMLARYCSNTHPLFSGAKTDRQTDLQNLMQNSAQLDEKEETCLFHEPPTILVQ
;
A
#
# COMPACT_ATOMS: atom_id res chain seq x y z
N MET A 1 -14.49 28.03 -25.47
CA MET A 1 -15.92 28.16 -25.84
C MET A 1 -16.73 27.73 -24.64
N PRO A 2 -17.85 28.39 -24.26
CA PRO A 2 -18.68 27.91 -23.17
C PRO A 2 -19.22 26.53 -23.56
N THR A 3 -18.96 25.52 -22.72
CA THR A 3 -19.44 24.14 -22.93
C THR A 3 -20.97 24.16 -22.96
N LYS A 4 -21.57 23.80 -24.10
CA LYS A 4 -23.02 23.77 -24.26
C LYS A 4 -23.51 22.35 -23.99
N PHE A 5 -24.34 22.20 -22.96
CA PHE A 5 -24.99 20.93 -22.66
C PHE A 5 -26.44 20.94 -23.15
N VAL A 6 -26.95 19.79 -23.57
CA VAL A 6 -28.37 19.59 -23.88
C VAL A 6 -28.94 18.57 -22.90
N TYR A 7 -29.97 18.95 -22.15
CA TYR A 7 -30.65 18.08 -21.19
C TYR A 7 -32.16 18.19 -21.38
N ASN A 8 -32.85 17.06 -21.54
CA ASN A 8 -34.29 17.00 -21.82
C ASN A 8 -34.74 17.92 -22.98
N GLY A 9 -33.91 18.04 -24.02
CA GLY A 9 -34.18 18.87 -25.19
C GLY A 9 -33.94 20.37 -25.00
N GLN A 10 -33.42 20.80 -23.84
CA GLN A 10 -33.12 22.20 -23.52
C GLN A 10 -31.61 22.45 -23.48
N THR A 11 -31.17 23.58 -24.04
CA THR A 11 -29.77 24.02 -23.95
C THR A 11 -29.49 24.61 -22.57
N LEU A 12 -28.36 24.22 -21.99
CA LEU A 12 -27.86 24.71 -20.70
C LEU A 12 -26.65 25.63 -20.89
N ILE A 13 -26.67 26.78 -20.22
CA ILE A 13 -25.57 27.74 -20.17
C ILE A 13 -24.96 27.77 -18.78
N LYS A 14 -23.64 27.64 -18.68
CA LYS A 14 -22.90 27.82 -17.43
C LYS A 14 -22.95 29.28 -16.99
N PHE A 15 -23.42 29.56 -15.77
CA PHE A 15 -23.48 30.91 -15.22
C PHE A 15 -22.59 31.12 -13.98
N LYS A 16 -22.12 30.03 -13.35
CA LYS A 16 -21.23 30.11 -12.18
C LYS A 16 -20.33 28.88 -12.09
N ASP A 17 -19.05 29.09 -11.78
CA ASP A 17 -18.11 27.99 -11.51
C ASP A 17 -18.29 27.42 -10.09
N LYS A 18 -17.94 26.14 -9.94
CA LYS A 18 -17.87 25.51 -8.63
C LYS A 18 -16.62 25.99 -7.90
N THR A 19 -16.77 26.53 -6.69
CA THR A 19 -15.67 27.11 -5.90
C THR A 19 -15.12 26.18 -4.81
N ALA A 20 -15.77 25.04 -4.53
CA ALA A 20 -15.42 24.10 -3.46
C ALA A 20 -15.53 22.63 -3.90
N GLY A 21 -14.96 21.69 -3.14
CA GLY A 21 -15.05 20.23 -3.38
C GLY A 21 -13.89 19.61 -4.19
N LYS A 22 -13.80 18.26 -4.16
CA LYS A 22 -12.65 17.48 -4.69
C LYS A 22 -12.52 17.48 -6.22
N ASN A 23 -13.63 17.55 -6.95
CA ASN A 23 -13.65 17.56 -8.41
C ASN A 23 -13.47 19.00 -8.93
N LYS A 24 -12.50 19.19 -9.84
CA LYS A 24 -12.14 20.46 -10.49
C LYS A 24 -12.11 20.32 -12.03
N SER A 25 -13.10 19.64 -12.60
CA SER A 25 -13.21 19.54 -14.05
C SER A 25 -13.66 20.89 -14.64
N PRO A 26 -13.22 21.27 -15.85
CA PRO A 26 -13.71 22.49 -16.52
C PRO A 26 -15.24 22.54 -16.68
N VAL A 27 -15.89 21.37 -16.71
CA VAL A 27 -17.36 21.23 -16.81
C VAL A 27 -18.08 21.37 -15.46
N ASP A 28 -17.36 21.38 -14.33
CA ASP A 28 -17.97 21.47 -13.01
C ASP A 28 -18.53 22.88 -12.78
N GLY A 29 -19.81 23.00 -12.43
CA GLY A 29 -20.41 24.29 -12.12
C GLY A 29 -21.93 24.31 -12.17
N PHE A 30 -22.47 25.52 -12.15
CA PHE A 30 -23.89 25.79 -12.16
C PHE A 30 -24.34 26.28 -13.53
N TYR A 31 -25.43 25.70 -14.00
CA TYR A 31 -26.00 25.86 -15.33
C TYR A 31 -27.46 26.27 -15.24
N GLU A 32 -27.94 27.02 -16.23
CA GLU A 32 -29.35 27.37 -16.36
C GLU A 32 -29.86 27.10 -17.79
N THR A 33 -31.15 26.80 -17.92
CA THR A 33 -31.80 26.63 -19.23
C THR A 33 -31.91 27.95 -19.97
N GLU A 34 -31.77 27.91 -21.31
CA GLU A 34 -32.03 29.07 -22.17
C GLU A 34 -33.52 29.47 -22.18
N ASP A 35 -34.42 28.49 -22.03
CA ASP A 35 -35.88 28.69 -22.07
C ASP A 35 -36.44 29.21 -20.73
N GLU A 36 -37.52 30.00 -20.80
CA GLU A 36 -38.28 30.48 -19.64
C GLU A 36 -39.42 29.51 -19.26
N PRO A 37 -39.64 29.23 -17.95
CA PRO A 37 -38.87 29.72 -16.80
C PRO A 37 -37.52 29.03 -16.68
N LYS A 38 -36.47 29.82 -16.39
CA LYS A 38 -35.11 29.30 -16.22
C LYS A 38 -35.02 28.26 -15.09
N LYS A 39 -34.59 27.04 -15.43
CA LYS A 39 -34.28 25.98 -14.46
C LYS A 39 -32.78 25.92 -14.21
N LYS A 40 -32.39 25.80 -12.94
CA LYS A 40 -30.99 25.74 -12.52
C LYS A 40 -30.55 24.32 -12.21
N TYR A 41 -29.35 23.99 -12.65
CA TYR A 41 -28.73 22.68 -12.48
C TYR A 41 -27.30 22.82 -12.00
N PHE A 42 -26.84 21.83 -11.26
CA PHE A 42 -25.45 21.63 -10.89
C PHE A 42 -24.91 20.45 -11.70
N ILE A 43 -23.83 20.66 -12.44
CA ILE A 43 -23.15 19.62 -13.20
C ILE A 43 -21.81 19.34 -12.52
N LYS A 44 -21.54 18.06 -12.23
CA LYS A 44 -20.24 17.56 -11.76
C LYS A 44 -19.76 16.40 -12.61
N LYS A 45 -18.46 16.36 -12.93
CA LYS A 45 -17.80 15.21 -13.56
C LYS A 45 -16.88 14.54 -12.53
N PRO A 46 -17.33 13.46 -11.87
CA PRO A 46 -16.49 12.70 -10.96
C PRO A 46 -15.21 12.22 -11.63
N ALA A 47 -14.08 12.27 -10.92
CA ALA A 47 -12.83 11.68 -11.39
C ALA A 47 -12.88 10.14 -11.39
N ASP A 48 -13.62 9.57 -10.43
CA ASP A 48 -13.85 8.13 -10.33
C ASP A 48 -15.09 7.73 -11.16
N GLN A 49 -14.88 6.93 -12.21
CA GLN A 49 -15.97 6.43 -13.06
C GLN A 49 -16.94 5.52 -12.31
N ARG A 50 -16.50 4.86 -11.23
CA ARG A 50 -17.39 4.09 -10.35
C ARG A 50 -18.38 5.01 -9.64
N GLU A 51 -17.92 6.14 -9.12
CA GLU A 51 -18.78 7.14 -8.45
C GLU A 51 -19.81 7.71 -9.43
N LEU A 52 -19.38 8.04 -10.66
CA LEU A 52 -20.25 8.48 -11.74
C LEU A 52 -21.37 7.46 -12.02
N PHE A 53 -21.01 6.18 -12.19
CA PHE A 53 -21.98 5.13 -12.46
C PHE A 53 -22.96 4.93 -11.32
N ILE A 54 -22.46 4.85 -10.08
CA ILE A 54 -23.28 4.57 -8.89
C ILE A 54 -24.27 5.71 -8.63
N GLU A 55 -23.80 6.94 -8.61
CA GLU A 55 -24.64 8.08 -8.26
C GLU A 55 -25.75 8.30 -9.29
N GLY A 56 -25.44 8.17 -10.58
CA GLY A 56 -26.44 8.24 -11.63
C GLY A 56 -27.40 7.05 -11.64
N LEU A 57 -26.94 5.83 -11.32
CA LEU A 57 -27.83 4.67 -11.17
C LEU A 57 -28.83 4.85 -10.02
N ILE A 58 -28.38 5.31 -8.85
CA ILE A 58 -29.27 5.58 -7.72
C ILE A 58 -30.24 6.71 -8.05
N GLY A 59 -29.77 7.76 -8.74
CA GLY A 59 -30.64 8.84 -9.15
C GLY A 59 -31.72 8.42 -10.15
N ARG A 60 -31.39 7.52 -11.09
CA ARG A 60 -32.38 6.88 -11.98
C ARG A 60 -33.38 6.03 -11.22
N LEU A 61 -32.93 5.24 -10.24
CA LEU A 61 -33.82 4.46 -9.37
C LEU A 61 -34.80 5.36 -8.63
N PHE A 62 -34.33 6.39 -7.92
CA PHE A 62 -35.20 7.30 -7.18
C PHE A 62 -36.13 8.10 -8.10
N THR A 63 -35.68 8.47 -9.30
CA THR A 63 -36.53 9.12 -10.31
C THR A 63 -37.66 8.19 -10.75
N LYS A 64 -37.35 6.91 -11.03
CA LYS A 64 -38.37 5.92 -11.41
C LYS A 64 -39.37 5.64 -10.29
N LEU A 65 -38.92 5.61 -9.03
CA LEU A 65 -39.84 5.51 -7.88
C LEU A 65 -40.83 6.68 -7.82
N LYS A 66 -40.39 7.91 -8.16
CA LYS A 66 -41.27 9.09 -8.24
C LYS A 66 -42.24 8.99 -9.41
N GLU A 67 -41.74 8.67 -10.61
CA GLU A 67 -42.54 8.56 -11.84
C GLU A 67 -43.65 7.51 -11.72
N ARG A 68 -43.35 6.38 -11.07
CA ARG A 68 -44.31 5.29 -10.84
C ARG A 68 -45.26 5.52 -9.67
N GLY A 69 -45.14 6.64 -8.95
CA GLY A 69 -45.98 6.94 -7.78
C GLY A 69 -45.71 6.04 -6.58
N LEU A 70 -44.56 5.36 -6.56
CA LEU A 70 -44.14 4.50 -5.44
C LEU A 70 -43.75 5.37 -4.23
N ILE A 71 -43.31 6.60 -4.47
CA ILE A 71 -43.12 7.66 -3.46
C ILE A 71 -44.18 8.74 -3.65
N GLU A 72 -44.80 9.22 -2.55
CA GLU A 72 -45.81 10.29 -2.59
C GLU A 72 -45.21 11.61 -3.08
N LYS A 73 -46.03 12.41 -3.78
CA LYS A 73 -45.60 13.64 -4.46
C LYS A 73 -44.96 14.66 -3.52
N GLU A 74 -45.45 14.78 -2.30
CA GLU A 74 -44.90 15.69 -1.29
C GLU A 74 -43.43 15.41 -0.95
N TYR A 75 -43.00 14.14 -1.00
CA TYR A 75 -41.60 13.76 -0.73
C TYR A 75 -40.68 13.91 -1.95
N HIS A 76 -41.19 14.27 -3.14
CA HIS A 76 -40.37 14.28 -4.35
C HIS A 76 -39.18 15.24 -4.25
N ARG A 77 -39.35 16.38 -3.57
CA ARG A 77 -38.27 17.36 -3.31
C ARG A 77 -37.27 16.88 -2.24
N SER A 78 -37.63 15.90 -1.42
CA SER A 78 -36.70 15.30 -0.44
C SER A 78 -35.61 14.44 -1.07
N PHE A 79 -35.73 14.08 -2.34
CA PHE A 79 -34.77 13.22 -3.03
C PHE A 79 -34.09 13.99 -4.16
N ILE A 80 -33.07 14.77 -3.86
CA ILE A 80 -32.34 15.56 -4.84
C ILE A 80 -31.27 14.67 -5.46
N CYS A 81 -31.50 14.22 -6.69
CA CYS A 81 -30.74 13.15 -7.31
C CYS A 81 -30.04 13.61 -8.58
N ALA A 82 -28.89 13.00 -8.85
CA ALA A 82 -28.19 13.18 -10.10
C ALA A 82 -28.80 12.35 -11.24
N ASP A 83 -28.59 12.80 -12.46
CA ASP A 83 -28.85 12.08 -13.70
C ASP A 83 -27.60 12.15 -14.60
N PHE A 84 -27.52 11.31 -15.63
CA PHE A 84 -26.45 11.34 -16.61
C PHE A 84 -26.67 12.45 -17.64
N ILE A 85 -25.59 13.16 -17.96
CA ILE A 85 -25.53 14.09 -19.08
C ILE A 85 -24.28 13.82 -19.91
N GLN A 86 -24.40 13.82 -21.24
CA GLN A 86 -23.28 13.60 -22.13
C GLN A 86 -22.56 14.93 -22.42
N CYS A 87 -21.23 14.92 -22.29
CA CYS A 87 -20.33 15.99 -22.65
C CYS A 87 -20.05 16.00 -24.17
N GLU A 88 -19.53 17.13 -24.68
CA GLU A 88 -19.17 17.28 -26.10
C GLU A 88 -18.11 16.27 -26.58
N ASP A 89 -17.27 15.76 -25.66
CA ASP A 89 -16.27 14.73 -25.90
C ASP A 89 -16.84 13.29 -25.94
N GLY A 90 -18.16 13.14 -25.79
CA GLY A 90 -18.86 11.87 -25.73
C GLY A 90 -18.78 11.18 -24.36
N GLN A 91 -18.03 11.71 -23.40
CA GLN A 91 -18.00 11.20 -22.03
C GLN A 91 -19.23 11.66 -21.23
N TYR A 92 -19.44 11.08 -20.05
CA TYR A 92 -20.56 11.43 -19.18
C TYR A 92 -20.13 12.32 -18.01
N ALA A 93 -21.09 13.10 -17.53
CA ALA A 93 -21.08 13.81 -16.26
C ALA A 93 -22.43 13.60 -15.56
N LEU A 94 -22.54 14.10 -14.34
CA LEU A 94 -23.75 14.06 -13.53
C LEU A 94 -24.40 15.44 -13.48
N ILE A 95 -25.69 15.50 -13.77
CA ILE A 95 -26.53 16.70 -13.67
C ILE A 95 -27.55 16.53 -12.54
N GLN A 96 -27.67 17.53 -11.67
CA GLN A 96 -28.58 17.52 -10.53
C GLN A 96 -29.35 18.85 -10.48
N PRO A 97 -30.65 18.87 -10.11
CA PRO A 97 -31.36 20.13 -9.91
C PRO A 97 -30.79 20.93 -8.73
N CYS A 98 -30.72 22.26 -8.89
CA CYS A 98 -30.32 23.17 -7.82
C CYS A 98 -31.52 23.53 -6.94
N GLU A 99 -31.58 22.93 -5.75
CA GLU A 99 -32.52 23.33 -4.70
C GLU A 99 -31.86 24.33 -3.75
N ASN A 100 -32.69 25.16 -3.09
CA ASN A 100 -32.23 26.10 -2.08
C ASN A 100 -32.39 25.47 -0.69
N PHE A 101 -31.26 25.21 -0.02
CA PHE A 101 -31.26 24.50 1.25
C PHE A 101 -30.14 24.99 2.17
N ASP A 102 -30.25 24.63 3.46
CA ASP A 102 -29.15 24.68 4.42
C ASP A 102 -28.74 23.25 4.79
N GLU A 103 -27.44 22.99 4.85
CA GLU A 103 -26.88 21.72 5.30
C GLU A 103 -27.18 21.46 6.77
N LEU A 104 -27.48 20.22 7.14
CA LEU A 104 -27.94 19.87 8.48
C LEU A 104 -26.95 20.30 9.56
N PHE A 105 -25.64 20.23 9.31
CA PHE A 105 -24.62 20.62 10.30
C PHE A 105 -24.72 22.08 10.74
N LYS A 106 -25.28 22.94 9.87
CA LYS A 106 -25.53 24.35 10.21
C LYS A 106 -26.69 24.49 11.19
N LEU A 107 -27.66 23.57 11.14
CA LEU A 107 -28.81 23.55 12.03
C LEU A 107 -28.50 22.92 13.39
N ILE A 108 -27.70 21.86 13.41
CA ILE A 108 -27.35 21.14 14.65
C ILE A 108 -26.02 21.58 15.27
N GLY A 109 -25.33 22.53 14.63
CA GLY A 109 -24.08 23.11 15.15
C GLY A 109 -22.88 22.17 15.10
N THR A 110 -22.79 21.29 14.10
CA THR A 110 -21.68 20.33 13.95
C THR A 110 -20.67 20.70 12.85
N GLY A 111 -20.68 21.96 12.37
CA GLY A 111 -19.75 22.49 11.36
C GLY A 111 -18.35 22.81 11.89
N TYR A 112 -17.36 23.00 11.02
CA TYR A 112 -16.09 23.67 11.35
C TYR A 112 -16.31 25.16 11.67
N LYS A 113 -15.36 25.79 12.38
CA LYS A 113 -15.46 27.20 12.83
C LYS A 113 -15.68 28.21 11.70
N ASP A 114 -15.22 27.89 10.49
CA ASP A 114 -15.37 28.73 9.30
C ASP A 114 -16.70 28.50 8.55
N GLY A 115 -17.55 27.59 9.04
CA GLY A 115 -18.81 27.22 8.41
C GLY A 115 -18.66 26.55 7.05
N SER A 116 -17.45 26.12 6.69
CA SER A 116 -17.13 25.59 5.35
C SER A 116 -17.71 24.20 5.10
N ASP A 117 -17.69 23.33 6.11
CA ASP A 117 -18.15 21.94 6.06
C ASP A 117 -18.45 21.43 7.48
N ARG A 118 -19.02 20.23 7.59
CA ARG A 118 -19.19 19.50 8.85
C ARG A 118 -17.85 19.04 9.45
N ASP A 119 -17.72 19.11 10.77
CA ASP A 119 -16.64 18.49 11.53
C ASP A 119 -17.02 17.03 11.86
N PRO A 120 -16.42 16.04 11.17
CA PRO A 120 -16.79 14.63 11.37
C PRO A 120 -16.43 14.09 12.75
N ILE A 121 -15.43 14.67 13.43
CA ILE A 121 -15.05 14.23 14.77
C ILE A 121 -16.07 14.79 15.76
N TYR A 122 -16.34 16.10 15.72
CA TYR A 122 -17.31 16.73 16.63
C TYR A 122 -18.72 16.09 16.51
N GLU A 123 -19.18 15.85 15.28
CA GLU A 123 -20.46 15.20 15.03
C GLU A 123 -20.53 13.75 15.52
N MET A 124 -19.40 13.04 15.60
CA MET A 124 -19.36 11.68 16.11
C MET A 124 -19.64 11.65 17.62
N PHE A 125 -18.97 12.50 18.40
CA PHE A 125 -19.09 12.49 19.87
C PHE A 125 -20.39 13.13 20.33
N TYR A 126 -20.74 14.28 19.77
CA TYR A 126 -21.86 15.07 20.25
C TYR A 126 -23.14 14.84 19.44
N GLY A 127 -23.06 14.22 18.26
CA GLY A 127 -24.22 14.02 17.38
C GLY A 127 -25.35 13.25 18.05
N THR A 128 -25.06 12.24 18.86
CA THR A 128 -26.09 11.48 19.59
C THR A 128 -26.91 12.34 20.57
N GLY A 129 -26.31 13.40 21.14
CA GLY A 129 -26.98 14.39 21.98
C GLY A 129 -27.61 15.56 21.21
N LEU A 130 -27.06 15.91 20.03
CA LEU A 130 -27.51 17.06 19.22
C LEU A 130 -28.64 16.71 18.25
N TYR A 131 -28.62 15.51 17.65
CA TYR A 131 -29.61 15.07 16.66
C TYR A 131 -31.05 14.94 17.20
N PRO A 132 -31.28 14.54 18.47
CA PRO A 132 -32.61 14.63 19.07
C PRO A 132 -33.19 16.06 19.04
N GLY A 133 -32.32 17.09 19.04
CA GLY A 133 -32.70 18.49 18.88
C GLY A 133 -33.44 18.80 17.57
N LEU A 134 -33.36 17.94 16.55
CA LEU A 134 -34.15 18.08 15.31
C LEU A 134 -35.66 18.01 15.58
N THR A 135 -36.09 17.32 16.65
CA THR A 135 -37.49 17.32 17.11
C THR A 135 -37.98 18.66 17.66
N LYS A 136 -37.06 19.61 17.86
CA LYS A 136 -37.35 20.96 18.37
C LYS A 136 -37.47 22.00 17.25
N LEU A 137 -37.21 21.63 15.99
CA LEU A 137 -37.28 22.54 14.83
C LEU A 137 -38.71 22.88 14.36
N GLY A 138 -39.74 22.51 15.15
CA GLY A 138 -41.14 22.58 14.73
C GLY A 138 -41.49 21.45 13.76
N ALA A 139 -42.69 21.50 13.16
CA ALA A 139 -43.17 20.43 12.30
C ALA A 139 -42.24 20.21 11.09
N TYR A 140 -41.83 18.95 10.86
CA TYR A 140 -40.97 18.58 9.75
C TYR A 140 -41.35 17.22 9.14
N PHE A 141 -40.94 17.00 7.90
CA PHE A 141 -41.07 15.71 7.21
C PHE A 141 -39.90 15.46 6.25
N GLY A 142 -39.85 14.25 5.67
CA GLY A 142 -38.85 13.88 4.67
C GLY A 142 -37.66 13.09 5.23
N LEU A 143 -37.22 13.37 6.46
CA LEU A 143 -36.01 12.79 7.04
C LEU A 143 -36.03 11.24 7.09
N SER A 144 -37.11 10.66 7.61
CA SER A 144 -37.30 9.21 7.69
C SER A 144 -37.37 8.56 6.30
N SER A 145 -38.04 9.20 5.34
CA SER A 145 -38.14 8.70 3.96
C SER A 145 -36.78 8.72 3.24
N VAL A 146 -35.99 9.78 3.43
CA VAL A 146 -34.63 9.91 2.92
C VAL A 146 -33.71 8.84 3.49
N LEU A 147 -33.68 8.69 4.81
CA LEU A 147 -32.84 7.69 5.47
C LEU A 147 -33.25 6.26 5.09
N MET A 148 -34.55 5.97 5.01
CA MET A 148 -35.07 4.66 4.59
C MET A 148 -34.56 4.30 3.19
N LEU A 149 -34.68 5.20 2.20
CA LEU A 149 -34.20 4.91 0.84
C LEU A 149 -32.68 4.90 0.74
N ALA A 150 -31.97 5.72 1.52
CA ALA A 150 -30.50 5.68 1.58
C ALA A 150 -30.03 4.31 2.09
N ILE A 151 -30.60 3.81 3.19
CA ILE A 151 -30.31 2.47 3.72
C ILE A 151 -30.76 1.41 2.72
N LEU A 152 -31.90 1.54 2.06
CA LEU A 152 -32.35 0.55 1.05
C LEU A 152 -31.29 0.31 -0.03
N VAL A 153 -30.62 1.37 -0.50
CA VAL A 153 -29.56 1.30 -1.53
C VAL A 153 -28.14 1.16 -0.95
N GLY A 154 -28.01 0.87 0.34
CA GLY A 154 -26.70 0.71 0.99
C GLY A 154 -25.86 1.99 1.07
N ASN A 155 -26.50 3.16 1.04
CA ASN A 155 -25.85 4.44 1.30
C ASN A 155 -25.90 4.76 2.81
N TYR A 156 -24.79 4.49 3.49
CA TYR A 156 -24.62 4.80 4.92
C TYR A 156 -23.87 6.11 5.15
N SER A 157 -23.48 6.82 4.09
CA SER A 157 -22.79 8.13 4.15
C SER A 157 -23.79 9.29 4.28
N VAL A 158 -24.80 9.13 5.14
CA VAL A 158 -25.87 10.11 5.38
C VAL A 158 -25.49 11.08 6.50
N HIS A 159 -24.31 11.67 6.42
CA HIS A 159 -23.88 12.67 7.41
C HIS A 159 -24.62 14.00 7.25
N SER A 160 -24.46 14.88 8.22
CA SER A 160 -25.06 16.22 8.23
C SER A 160 -24.71 17.13 7.04
N GLY A 161 -23.64 16.85 6.29
CA GLY A 161 -23.34 17.52 5.02
C GLY A 161 -24.18 17.03 3.83
N ASN A 162 -24.73 15.81 3.90
CA ASN A 162 -25.52 15.18 2.83
C ASN A 162 -27.02 15.19 3.12
N ILE A 163 -27.40 15.45 4.37
CA ILE A 163 -28.78 15.75 4.75
C ILE A 163 -28.92 17.26 4.83
N VAL A 164 -29.97 17.79 4.21
CA VAL A 164 -30.20 19.23 4.10
C VAL A 164 -31.65 19.57 4.43
N VAL A 165 -31.92 20.82 4.76
CA VAL A 165 -33.27 21.34 5.00
C VAL A 165 -33.58 22.39 3.94
N LEU A 166 -34.68 22.21 3.21
CA LEU A 166 -35.10 23.14 2.18
C LEU A 166 -35.51 24.48 2.81
N LYS A 167 -35.11 25.61 2.20
CA LYS A 167 -35.41 26.95 2.71
C LYS A 167 -36.85 27.38 2.50
N ASP A 168 -37.49 26.85 1.46
CA ASP A 168 -38.89 27.11 1.18
C ASP A 168 -39.73 26.20 2.08
N ASP A 169 -40.38 26.77 3.09
CA ASP A 169 -41.29 26.01 3.95
C ASP A 169 -42.42 25.40 3.11
N TYR A 170 -42.77 24.14 3.40
CA TYR A 170 -43.91 23.48 2.80
C TYR A 170 -45.19 23.95 3.50
N GLU A 171 -46.09 24.60 2.77
CA GLU A 171 -47.36 25.04 3.32
C GLU A 171 -48.34 23.87 3.44
N THR A 172 -48.85 23.66 4.65
CA THR A 172 -49.95 22.73 4.93
C THR A 172 -51.14 23.49 5.49
N GLU A 173 -52.31 22.84 5.52
CA GLU A 173 -53.51 23.38 6.20
C GLU A 173 -53.27 23.70 7.69
N LYS A 174 -52.22 23.13 8.30
CA LYS A 174 -51.85 23.29 9.71
C LYS A 174 -50.67 24.26 9.92
N GLY A 175 -50.17 24.90 8.87
CA GLY A 175 -49.07 25.85 8.93
C GLY A 175 -47.85 25.44 8.08
N LYS A 176 -46.76 26.18 8.24
CA LYS A 176 -45.48 25.98 7.55
C LYS A 176 -44.71 24.80 8.16
N VAL A 177 -44.22 23.90 7.31
CA VAL A 177 -43.54 22.65 7.70
C VAL A 177 -42.18 22.58 7.02
N LYS A 178 -41.12 22.27 7.77
CA LYS A 178 -39.77 22.11 7.21
C LYS A 178 -39.64 20.78 6.47
N GLN A 179 -39.00 20.79 5.30
CA GLN A 179 -38.77 19.59 4.51
C GLN A 179 -37.27 19.24 4.49
N PHE A 180 -36.95 18.03 4.94
CA PHE A 180 -35.61 17.46 4.82
C PHE A 180 -35.42 16.84 3.44
N ALA A 181 -34.20 16.96 2.91
CA ALA A 181 -33.78 16.33 1.66
C ALA A 181 -32.41 15.66 1.80
N GLY A 182 -32.17 14.65 0.98
CA GLY A 182 -30.85 14.03 0.81
C GLY A 182 -30.20 14.49 -0.49
N ILE A 183 -28.89 14.74 -0.43
CA ILE A 183 -28.01 15.02 -1.56
C ILE A 183 -26.83 14.04 -1.56
N ASP A 184 -26.16 13.90 -2.69
CA ASP A 184 -24.94 13.10 -2.89
C ASP A 184 -25.07 11.61 -2.52
N ASN A 185 -25.24 10.79 -3.56
CA ASN A 185 -25.33 9.33 -3.43
C ASN A 185 -24.07 8.59 -3.91
N GLY A 186 -22.94 9.29 -4.05
CA GLY A 186 -21.70 8.69 -4.58
C GLY A 186 -21.14 7.51 -3.76
N ALA A 187 -21.50 7.42 -2.47
CA ALA A 187 -21.11 6.33 -1.58
C ALA A 187 -22.09 5.14 -1.55
N ALA A 188 -23.22 5.22 -2.27
CA ALA A 188 -24.22 4.16 -2.31
C ALA A 188 -23.65 2.83 -2.84
N ASN A 189 -24.37 1.74 -2.60
CA ASN A 189 -23.98 0.39 -3.02
C ASN A 189 -22.59 -0.11 -2.55
N ARG A 190 -21.98 0.53 -1.53
CA ARG A 190 -20.75 0.00 -0.92
C ARG A 190 -21.05 -1.32 -0.22
N ASP A 191 -20.29 -2.36 -0.53
CA ASP A 191 -20.49 -3.71 0.00
C ASP A 191 -21.93 -4.22 -0.18
N PHE A 192 -22.63 -3.75 -1.21
CA PHE A 192 -24.08 -3.86 -1.33
C PHE A 192 -24.60 -5.28 -1.15
N ALA A 193 -24.06 -6.23 -1.92
CA ALA A 193 -24.46 -7.63 -1.89
C ALA A 193 -23.68 -8.48 -0.88
N HIS A 194 -22.78 -7.88 -0.08
CA HIS A 194 -22.02 -8.63 0.91
C HIS A 194 -22.95 -9.13 2.04
N PRO A 195 -22.85 -10.40 2.49
CA PRO A 195 -23.70 -10.93 3.57
C PRO A 195 -23.67 -10.07 4.85
N ASP A 196 -22.48 -9.71 5.33
CA ASP A 196 -22.30 -8.90 6.55
C ASP A 196 -22.96 -7.51 6.47
N ASN A 197 -23.03 -6.90 5.28
CA ASN A 197 -23.67 -5.61 5.08
C ASN A 197 -25.20 -5.68 5.02
N ASN A 198 -25.72 -6.92 5.06
CA ASN A 198 -27.12 -7.30 5.07
C ASN A 198 -27.42 -8.27 6.23
N GLY A 199 -26.66 -8.18 7.33
CA GLY A 199 -26.81 -8.96 8.56
C GLY A 199 -28.06 -8.58 9.36
N ASP A 200 -28.21 -9.09 10.59
CA ASP A 200 -29.44 -8.96 11.39
C ASP A 200 -29.86 -7.51 11.64
N ASN A 201 -28.90 -6.62 11.88
CA ASN A 201 -29.15 -5.19 11.99
C ASN A 201 -28.76 -4.45 10.70
N ILE A 202 -29.75 -4.08 9.87
CA ILE A 202 -29.54 -3.36 8.61
C ILE A 202 -29.02 -1.93 8.78
N LEU A 203 -29.01 -1.40 10.01
CA LEU A 203 -28.49 -0.06 10.33
C LEU A 203 -26.98 -0.07 10.63
N ILE A 204 -26.35 -1.24 10.71
CA ILE A 204 -24.92 -1.41 10.96
C ILE A 204 -24.27 -2.01 9.70
N PRO A 205 -23.71 -1.19 8.80
CA PRO A 205 -22.96 -1.68 7.65
C PRO A 205 -21.73 -2.48 8.05
N ARG A 206 -21.24 -3.28 7.10
CA ARG A 206 -19.99 -4.05 7.26
C ARG A 206 -18.80 -3.17 7.61
N GLU A 207 -18.73 -1.96 7.04
CA GLU A 207 -17.68 -0.97 7.33
C GLU A 207 -17.62 -0.58 8.82
N TYR A 208 -18.61 -0.94 9.63
CA TYR A 208 -18.63 -0.66 11.07
C TYR A 208 -18.22 -1.88 11.93
N ILE A 209 -18.02 -3.04 11.33
CA ILE A 209 -17.81 -4.31 12.04
C ILE A 209 -16.30 -4.62 12.07
N GLY A 210 -15.75 -4.89 13.26
CA GLY A 210 -14.34 -5.28 13.47
C GLY A 210 -13.69 -4.60 14.67
N THR A 211 -12.78 -5.29 15.37
CA THR A 211 -12.14 -4.82 16.62
C THR A 211 -11.05 -3.75 16.44
N THR A 212 -10.69 -3.41 15.19
CA THR A 212 -9.65 -2.42 14.82
C THR A 212 -10.20 -1.29 13.93
N ASN A 213 -11.53 -1.09 13.92
CA ASN A 213 -12.18 -0.36 12.85
C ASN A 213 -12.39 1.14 13.16
N THR A 214 -11.44 1.98 12.73
CA THR A 214 -11.50 3.46 12.79
C THR A 214 -12.63 4.07 11.94
N ALA A 215 -13.25 3.29 11.03
CA ALA A 215 -14.35 3.77 10.18
C ALA A 215 -15.67 3.92 10.94
N TRP A 216 -15.90 3.17 12.03
CA TRP A 216 -17.01 3.46 12.95
C TRP A 216 -16.90 4.89 13.49
N PHE A 217 -15.69 5.28 13.91
CA PHE A 217 -15.41 6.56 14.56
C PHE A 217 -15.34 7.77 13.62
N THR A 218 -15.23 7.55 12.31
CA THR A 218 -15.20 8.65 11.31
C THR A 218 -16.39 8.63 10.36
N LYS A 219 -17.18 7.55 10.32
CA LYS A 219 -18.25 7.36 9.34
C LYS A 219 -19.53 6.74 9.90
N GLY A 220 -19.64 6.53 11.21
CA GLY A 220 -20.79 5.96 11.94
C GLY A 220 -22.07 6.82 12.00
N TYR A 221 -22.39 7.59 10.96
CA TYR A 221 -23.41 8.64 11.00
C TYR A 221 -24.83 8.15 11.35
N ILE A 222 -25.17 6.91 10.97
CA ILE A 222 -26.46 6.31 11.30
C ILE A 222 -26.66 6.17 12.81
N ALA A 223 -25.60 6.06 13.61
CA ALA A 223 -25.70 6.00 15.07
C ALA A 223 -26.36 7.26 15.66
N ASN A 224 -26.05 8.45 15.13
CA ASN A 224 -26.60 9.72 15.61
C ASN A 224 -28.12 9.80 15.41
N TYR A 225 -28.62 9.33 14.26
CA TYR A 225 -30.05 9.31 13.96
C TYR A 225 -30.85 8.34 14.84
N GLN A 226 -30.21 7.32 15.42
CA GLN A 226 -30.90 6.30 16.23
C GLN A 226 -31.43 6.84 17.56
N TYR A 227 -30.99 8.02 17.99
CA TYR A 227 -31.47 8.71 19.19
C TYR A 227 -32.68 9.61 18.91
N ILE A 228 -33.08 9.76 17.65
CA ILE A 228 -34.30 10.48 17.28
C ILE A 228 -35.49 9.55 17.48
N LYS A 229 -36.28 9.83 18.52
CA LYS A 229 -37.51 9.11 18.84
C LYS A 229 -38.48 9.08 17.66
N ASN A 230 -39.12 7.92 17.44
CA ASN A 230 -40.05 7.60 16.36
C ASN A 230 -39.44 7.59 14.95
N LEU A 231 -38.13 7.80 14.78
CA LEU A 231 -37.51 7.77 13.47
C LEU A 231 -37.52 6.37 12.86
N ARG A 232 -37.12 5.33 13.63
CA ARG A 232 -37.10 3.94 13.12
C ARG A 232 -38.50 3.41 12.78
N PRO A 233 -39.54 3.59 13.64
CA PRO A 233 -40.91 3.29 13.26
C PRO A 233 -41.38 4.06 12.02
N SER A 234 -40.97 5.32 11.85
CA SER A 234 -41.32 6.09 10.65
C SER A 234 -40.65 5.53 9.40
N MET A 235 -39.36 5.15 9.47
CA MET A 235 -38.67 4.45 8.38
C MET A 235 -39.36 3.12 8.03
N GLN A 236 -39.74 2.34 9.04
CA GLN A 236 -40.49 1.09 8.87
C GLN A 236 -41.79 1.33 8.08
N LYS A 237 -42.60 2.33 8.49
CA LYS A 237 -43.85 2.67 7.80
C LYS A 237 -43.64 3.03 6.33
N HIS A 238 -42.60 3.82 6.03
CA HIS A 238 -42.27 4.16 4.65
C HIS A 238 -41.83 2.91 3.86
N ALA A 239 -41.08 2.00 4.47
CA ALA A 239 -40.68 0.75 3.84
C ALA A 239 -41.87 -0.18 3.56
N GLU A 240 -42.80 -0.30 4.52
CA GLU A 240 -44.04 -1.09 4.36
C GLU A 240 -44.91 -0.52 3.23
N LYS A 241 -45.09 0.81 3.20
CA LYS A 241 -45.86 1.49 2.15
C LYS A 241 -45.21 1.32 0.77
N LEU A 242 -43.88 1.38 0.69
CA LEU A 242 -43.15 1.10 -0.55
C LEU A 242 -43.34 -0.36 -0.98
N ARG A 243 -43.22 -1.32 -0.06
CA ARG A 243 -43.44 -2.74 -0.33
C ARG A 243 -44.85 -3.00 -0.84
N GLU A 244 -45.87 -2.46 -0.18
CA GLU A 244 -47.28 -2.62 -0.59
C GLU A 244 -47.52 -2.10 -2.01
N LYS A 245 -46.99 -0.91 -2.34
CA LYS A 245 -47.12 -0.36 -3.70
C LYS A 245 -46.38 -1.17 -4.75
N LEU A 246 -45.19 -1.68 -4.42
CA LEU A 246 -44.44 -2.58 -5.30
C LEU A 246 -45.19 -3.90 -5.53
N GLU A 247 -45.72 -4.52 -4.48
CA GLU A 247 -46.54 -5.74 -4.57
C GLU A 247 -47.81 -5.49 -5.40
N LYS A 248 -48.46 -4.33 -5.22
CA LYS A 248 -49.65 -3.96 -5.99
C LYS A 248 -49.35 -3.75 -7.47
N GLN A 249 -48.21 -3.17 -7.81
CA GLN A 249 -47.88 -2.78 -9.18
C GLN A 249 -47.14 -3.87 -9.96
N PHE A 250 -46.29 -4.65 -9.30
CA PHE A 250 -45.39 -5.64 -9.91
C PHE A 250 -45.58 -7.06 -9.34
N GLY A 251 -46.37 -7.23 -8.27
CA GLY A 251 -46.58 -8.54 -7.65
C GLY A 251 -45.33 -9.06 -6.93
N SER A 252 -45.14 -10.38 -6.96
CA SER A 252 -44.02 -11.05 -6.26
C SER A 252 -42.63 -10.73 -6.82
N THR A 253 -42.54 -10.06 -7.99
CA THR A 253 -41.26 -9.67 -8.62
C THR A 253 -40.68 -8.39 -8.01
N LEU A 254 -41.47 -7.61 -7.27
CA LEU A 254 -41.07 -6.40 -6.55
C LEU A 254 -40.23 -5.44 -7.41
N PHE A 255 -38.93 -5.28 -7.12
CA PHE A 255 -38.02 -4.40 -7.86
C PHE A 255 -37.58 -4.92 -9.23
N ALA A 256 -37.88 -6.18 -9.59
CA ALA A 256 -37.32 -6.80 -10.79
C ALA A 256 -37.67 -6.03 -12.07
N ASP A 257 -38.96 -5.74 -12.29
CA ASP A 257 -39.42 -5.08 -13.51
C ASP A 257 -38.92 -3.62 -13.56
N LEU A 258 -38.94 -2.93 -12.41
CA LEU A 258 -38.41 -1.58 -12.29
C LEU A 258 -36.92 -1.50 -12.64
N MET A 259 -36.11 -2.43 -12.14
CA MET A 259 -34.68 -2.48 -12.42
C MET A 259 -34.38 -2.90 -13.87
N THR A 260 -35.23 -3.74 -14.49
CA THR A 260 -35.14 -4.06 -15.91
C THR A 260 -35.28 -2.78 -16.74
N GLU A 261 -36.29 -1.97 -16.46
CA GLU A 261 -36.50 -0.70 -17.15
C GLU A 261 -35.31 0.25 -16.96
N ILE A 262 -34.82 0.40 -15.72
CA ILE A 262 -33.67 1.26 -15.43
C ILE A 262 -32.44 0.82 -16.23
N PHE A 263 -32.10 -0.47 -16.21
CA PHE A 263 -30.92 -0.99 -16.92
C PHE A 263 -31.05 -0.92 -18.45
N GLN A 264 -32.27 -0.99 -18.98
CA GLN A 264 -32.53 -0.79 -20.42
C GLN A 264 -32.45 0.69 -20.84
N GLU A 265 -32.74 1.62 -19.92
CA GLU A 265 -32.68 3.07 -20.16
C GLU A 265 -31.29 3.66 -19.95
N LEU A 266 -30.39 2.97 -19.25
CA LEU A 266 -29.00 3.40 -19.12
C LEU A 266 -28.33 3.50 -20.51
N PRO A 267 -27.49 4.53 -20.76
CA PRO A 267 -26.77 4.63 -22.02
C PRO A 267 -25.87 3.42 -22.26
N ALA A 268 -25.92 2.85 -23.47
CA ALA A 268 -25.17 1.64 -23.80
C ALA A 268 -23.64 1.84 -23.77
N ASP A 269 -23.20 3.07 -23.98
CA ASP A 269 -21.81 3.53 -23.95
C ASP A 269 -21.37 4.10 -22.60
N LEU A 270 -22.23 4.06 -21.57
CA LEU A 270 -21.89 4.50 -20.20
C LEU A 270 -20.82 3.62 -19.54
N LEU A 271 -20.85 2.32 -19.81
CA LEU A 271 -19.88 1.34 -19.30
C LEU A 271 -19.50 0.39 -20.43
N LYS A 272 -18.44 0.76 -21.18
CA LYS A 272 -18.11 0.07 -22.43
C LYS A 272 -17.47 -1.30 -22.17
N PRO A 273 -17.58 -2.26 -23.11
CA PRO A 273 -16.90 -3.55 -22.99
C PRO A 273 -15.38 -3.42 -22.78
N GLU A 274 -14.75 -2.39 -23.33
CA GLU A 274 -13.33 -2.08 -23.15
C GLU A 274 -12.98 -1.53 -21.76
N ASP A 275 -13.93 -1.01 -20.99
CA ASP A 275 -13.73 -0.44 -19.64
C ASP A 275 -13.63 -1.52 -18.56
N LYS A 276 -12.68 -2.44 -18.75
CA LYS A 276 -12.49 -3.61 -17.88
C LYS A 276 -12.19 -3.21 -16.43
N GLU A 277 -11.39 -2.17 -16.21
CA GLU A 277 -11.01 -1.70 -14.87
C GLU A 277 -12.21 -1.19 -14.07
N THR A 278 -13.05 -0.33 -14.66
CA THR A 278 -14.27 0.18 -14.02
C THR A 278 -15.26 -0.95 -13.70
N ARG A 279 -15.44 -1.90 -14.64
CA ARG A 279 -16.31 -3.08 -14.44
C ARG A 279 -15.84 -3.97 -13.29
N GLN A 280 -14.54 -4.24 -13.20
CA GLN A 280 -13.95 -5.00 -12.10
C GLN A 280 -14.04 -4.23 -10.77
N SER A 281 -13.83 -2.91 -10.79
CA SER A 281 -13.99 -2.04 -9.62
C SER A 281 -15.42 -2.05 -9.09
N LEU A 282 -16.42 -1.93 -9.96
CA LEU A 282 -17.85 -2.03 -9.62
C LEU A 282 -18.21 -3.41 -9.05
N ALA A 283 -17.75 -4.49 -9.70
CA ALA A 283 -17.99 -5.85 -9.24
C ALA A 283 -17.46 -6.09 -7.82
N LYS A 284 -16.24 -5.61 -7.55
CA LYS A 284 -15.61 -5.69 -6.22
C LYS A 284 -16.34 -4.80 -5.21
N TYR A 285 -16.61 -3.54 -5.56
CA TYR A 285 -17.20 -2.55 -4.66
C TYR A 285 -18.61 -2.95 -4.18
N MET A 286 -19.42 -3.52 -5.08
CA MET A 286 -20.80 -3.90 -4.79
C MET A 286 -20.94 -5.38 -4.38
N HIS A 287 -19.88 -6.16 -4.49
CA HIS A 287 -19.89 -7.63 -4.33
C HIS A 287 -20.83 -8.35 -5.32
N ILE A 288 -20.96 -7.84 -6.55
CA ILE A 288 -21.77 -8.43 -7.62
C ILE A 288 -20.87 -8.76 -8.81
N ARG A 289 -20.44 -10.03 -8.94
CA ARG A 289 -19.53 -10.47 -10.01
C ARG A 289 -20.06 -10.21 -11.43
N GLY A 290 -21.38 -10.14 -11.60
CA GLY A 290 -22.00 -9.89 -12.91
C GLY A 290 -21.54 -8.61 -13.59
N PHE A 291 -21.06 -7.59 -12.83
CA PHE A 291 -20.58 -6.34 -13.42
C PHE A 291 -19.33 -6.52 -14.29
N GLU A 292 -18.54 -7.59 -14.09
CA GLU A 292 -17.34 -7.88 -14.90
C GLU A 292 -17.65 -8.10 -16.38
N THR A 293 -18.89 -8.48 -16.72
CA THR A 293 -19.32 -8.78 -18.09
C THR A 293 -20.58 -8.02 -18.51
N ALA A 294 -21.13 -7.17 -17.64
CA ALA A 294 -22.39 -6.51 -17.90
C ALA A 294 -22.28 -5.44 -18.98
N THR A 295 -23.31 -5.35 -19.82
CA THR A 295 -23.57 -4.21 -20.70
C THR A 295 -25.00 -3.72 -20.47
N PHE A 296 -25.24 -2.44 -20.68
CA PHE A 296 -26.53 -1.78 -20.42
C PHE A 296 -27.17 -1.26 -21.72
N GLY A 297 -28.38 -0.72 -21.60
CA GLY A 297 -29.20 -0.32 -22.75
C GLY A 297 -30.17 -1.42 -23.20
N LYS A 298 -31.00 -1.12 -24.20
CA LYS A 298 -32.09 -2.01 -24.66
C LYS A 298 -31.64 -3.42 -25.05
N GLU A 299 -30.42 -3.56 -25.57
CA GLU A 299 -29.81 -4.83 -26.00
C GLU A 299 -28.66 -5.27 -25.06
N GLY A 300 -28.55 -4.65 -23.88
CA GLY A 300 -27.51 -4.92 -22.90
C GLY A 300 -27.64 -6.31 -22.25
N ASN A 301 -26.53 -6.94 -21.93
CA ASN A 301 -26.46 -8.18 -21.17
C ASN A 301 -26.21 -7.88 -19.69
N PHE A 302 -27.26 -7.61 -18.93
CA PHE A 302 -27.19 -7.26 -17.50
C PHE A 302 -27.84 -8.29 -16.56
N GLN A 303 -28.25 -9.47 -17.06
CA GLN A 303 -29.09 -10.40 -16.30
C GLN A 303 -28.43 -10.86 -14.98
N ALA A 304 -27.13 -11.15 -14.99
CA ALA A 304 -26.41 -11.58 -13.78
C ALA A 304 -26.30 -10.46 -12.73
N VAL A 305 -26.18 -9.20 -13.17
CA VAL A 305 -26.22 -8.03 -12.27
C VAL A 305 -27.63 -7.84 -11.74
N HIS A 306 -28.62 -7.90 -12.62
CA HIS A 306 -30.03 -7.72 -12.31
C HIS A 306 -30.50 -8.65 -11.20
N THR A 307 -30.29 -9.97 -11.35
CA THR A 307 -30.69 -10.95 -10.33
C THR A 307 -30.09 -10.60 -8.96
N ALA A 308 -28.76 -10.44 -8.88
CA ALA A 308 -28.09 -10.18 -7.60
C ALA A 308 -28.49 -8.82 -6.97
N TYR A 309 -28.68 -7.80 -7.79
CA TYR A 309 -29.05 -6.46 -7.33
C TYR A 309 -30.49 -6.43 -6.81
N VAL A 310 -31.42 -7.04 -7.55
CA VAL A 310 -32.84 -7.14 -7.17
C VAL A 310 -33.01 -7.99 -5.91
N ASP A 311 -32.33 -9.13 -5.82
CA ASP A 311 -32.36 -9.98 -4.62
C ASP A 311 -31.89 -9.19 -3.39
N THR A 312 -30.82 -8.41 -3.53
CA THR A 312 -30.29 -7.58 -2.46
C THR A 312 -31.26 -6.45 -2.09
N LEU A 313 -31.83 -5.72 -3.05
CA LEU A 313 -32.85 -4.69 -2.78
C LEU A 313 -34.05 -5.25 -2.02
N ASN A 314 -34.60 -6.38 -2.50
CA ASN A 314 -35.74 -7.03 -1.88
C ASN A 314 -35.42 -7.50 -0.45
N LYS A 315 -34.23 -8.09 -0.25
CA LYS A 315 -33.76 -8.50 1.08
C LYS A 315 -33.64 -7.31 2.04
N ARG A 316 -33.10 -6.18 1.57
CA ARG A 316 -32.94 -4.95 2.36
C ARG A 316 -34.29 -4.32 2.68
N LEU A 317 -35.21 -4.24 1.72
CA LEU A 317 -36.58 -3.76 1.94
C LEU A 317 -37.30 -4.59 3.00
N ALA A 318 -37.21 -5.93 2.91
CA ALA A 318 -37.81 -6.81 3.91
C ALA A 318 -37.28 -6.54 5.33
N LYS A 319 -35.97 -6.31 5.48
CA LYS A 319 -35.37 -5.94 6.78
C LYS A 319 -35.84 -4.57 7.28
N LEU A 320 -35.97 -3.59 6.39
CA LEU A 320 -36.49 -2.26 6.73
C LEU A 320 -37.94 -2.32 7.25
N CYS A 321 -38.77 -3.21 6.69
CA CYS A 321 -40.14 -3.45 7.18
C CYS A 321 -40.20 -4.08 8.58
N HIS A 322 -39.08 -4.55 9.13
CA HIS A 322 -39.00 -5.14 10.47
C HIS A 322 -38.21 -4.27 11.46
N LEU A 323 -37.91 -3.01 11.11
CA LEU A 323 -37.26 -2.09 12.02
C LEU A 323 -38.13 -1.85 13.26
N GLN A 324 -37.56 -2.09 14.43
CA GLN A 324 -38.17 -1.75 15.71
C GLN A 324 -37.51 -0.50 16.28
N GLU A 325 -38.27 0.21 17.12
CA GLU A 325 -37.74 1.37 17.84
C GLU A 325 -36.52 0.96 18.69
N ALA A 326 -35.59 1.89 18.88
CA ALA A 326 -34.39 1.59 19.65
C ALA A 326 -34.78 1.22 21.10
N PRO A 327 -34.22 0.13 21.69
CA PRO A 327 -34.63 -0.35 23.01
C PRO A 327 -34.57 0.72 24.12
N HIS A 328 -33.64 1.66 24.00
CA HIS A 328 -33.48 2.78 24.93
C HIS A 328 -34.57 3.88 24.80
N LEU A 329 -35.32 3.91 23.69
CA LEU A 329 -36.40 4.88 23.42
C LEU A 329 -37.81 4.30 23.63
N VAL A 330 -37.98 2.97 23.50
CA VAL A 330 -39.24 2.25 23.72
C VAL A 330 -39.75 2.41 25.15
N ALA A 331 -38.85 2.68 26.09
CA ALA A 331 -39.22 2.85 27.48
C ALA A 331 -40.12 4.07 27.69
N ASP A 332 -40.11 5.13 26.86
CA ASP A 332 -40.53 6.49 27.20
C ASP A 332 -41.75 6.98 26.37
N SER A 333 -43.00 7.01 26.89
CA SER A 333 -44.23 7.07 26.05
C SER A 333 -45.14 8.32 26.11
N SER A 334 -44.81 9.42 26.82
CA SER A 334 -45.72 10.59 26.91
C SER A 334 -45.02 11.95 26.80
N ALA A 335 -44.32 12.16 25.68
CA ALA A 335 -43.76 13.47 25.35
C ALA A 335 -44.81 14.29 24.56
N THR A 336 -45.50 15.26 25.17
CA THR A 336 -46.46 16.17 24.47
C THR A 336 -46.19 17.67 24.62
N VAL A 337 -44.98 18.08 25.00
CA VAL A 337 -44.48 19.48 24.85
C VAL A 337 -43.19 19.53 24.01
N TYR A 338 -42.62 18.36 23.65
CA TYR A 338 -41.51 18.19 22.70
C TYR A 338 -41.90 17.43 21.42
N GLN A 339 -43.17 17.41 21.06
CA GLN A 339 -43.65 16.81 19.81
C GLN A 339 -43.81 17.88 18.72
N SER A 340 -42.77 18.08 17.91
CA SER A 340 -43.04 18.38 16.51
C SER A 340 -43.60 17.11 15.85
N ILE A 341 -44.85 17.17 15.45
CA ILE A 341 -45.59 16.15 14.73
C ILE A 341 -44.79 15.66 13.52
N LEU A 342 -44.28 14.42 13.57
CA LEU A 342 -44.04 13.62 12.37
C LEU A 342 -45.42 13.29 11.82
N PHE A 343 -45.83 13.98 10.75
CA PHE A 343 -47.15 13.78 10.14
C PHE A 343 -47.34 12.31 9.75
N SER A 344 -48.35 11.68 10.33
CA SER A 344 -49.09 10.60 9.68
C SER A 344 -50.06 11.25 8.69
N ASP A 345 -50.26 10.61 7.53
CA ASP A 345 -51.06 11.05 6.37
C ASP A 345 -52.26 11.98 6.71
N PRO A 346 -52.56 13.01 5.88
CA PRO A 346 -53.77 13.82 6.01
C PRO A 346 -54.99 13.03 5.52
N SER A 347 -55.41 12.03 6.29
CA SER A 347 -56.74 11.41 6.22
C SER A 347 -56.92 10.42 7.37
N SER A 348 -56.97 10.93 8.60
CA SER A 348 -57.61 10.21 9.71
C SER A 348 -58.16 11.22 10.71
N PRO A 349 -59.48 11.30 10.91
CA PRO A 349 -60.06 12.12 11.97
C PRO A 349 -59.83 11.37 13.28
N THR A 350 -58.84 11.77 14.07
CA THR A 350 -58.73 11.30 15.46
C THR A 350 -59.33 12.34 16.36
N THR A 351 -60.62 12.13 16.66
CA THR A 351 -61.32 12.64 17.84
C THR A 351 -60.53 12.32 19.11
N VAL A 352 -59.86 13.30 19.70
CA VAL A 352 -59.61 13.36 21.15
C VAL A 352 -59.75 14.83 21.55
N GLU A 353 -60.98 15.25 21.78
CA GLU A 353 -61.31 16.48 22.52
C GLU A 353 -61.08 16.24 24.03
N GLU A 354 -60.46 17.22 24.69
CA GLU A 354 -60.76 17.70 26.04
C GLU A 354 -61.06 16.68 27.16
N GLN A 355 -60.03 15.98 27.67
CA GLN A 355 -60.04 15.49 29.07
C GLN A 355 -58.75 15.92 29.76
N GLY A 356 -58.86 16.83 30.75
CA GLY A 356 -57.73 17.31 31.55
C GLY A 356 -57.07 16.19 32.38
N ILE A 357 -55.80 16.38 32.76
CA ILE A 357 -55.02 15.39 33.53
C ILE A 357 -55.66 15.18 34.91
N PRO A 358 -56.03 13.94 35.31
CA PRO A 358 -56.57 13.67 36.64
C PRO A 358 -55.57 13.99 37.76
N LEU A 359 -56.06 14.45 38.93
CA LEU A 359 -55.20 14.84 40.07
C LEU A 359 -54.25 13.72 40.52
N THR A 360 -54.72 12.47 40.55
CA THR A 360 -53.89 11.31 40.93
C THR A 360 -52.72 11.10 39.98
N ALA A 361 -52.93 11.30 38.67
CA ALA A 361 -51.85 11.23 37.67
C ALA A 361 -50.92 12.45 37.76
N ALA A 362 -51.46 13.64 38.07
CA ALA A 362 -50.68 14.85 38.24
C ALA A 362 -49.75 14.81 39.48
N LEU A 363 -50.15 14.11 40.55
CA LEU A 363 -49.36 13.94 41.78
C LEU A 363 -48.35 12.77 41.71
N ASP A 364 -48.57 11.76 40.86
CA ASP A 364 -47.61 10.68 40.67
C ASP A 364 -46.43 11.15 39.82
N MET A 365 -45.22 11.16 40.39
CA MET A 365 -44.02 11.60 39.67
C MET A 365 -43.47 10.55 38.71
N LYS A 366 -43.94 9.29 38.81
CA LYS A 366 -43.61 8.21 37.87
C LYS A 366 -44.43 8.31 36.59
N GLU A 367 -45.60 8.95 36.66
CA GLU A 367 -46.34 9.37 35.49
C GLU A 367 -45.54 10.40 34.71
N ARG A 368 -45.42 10.18 33.40
CA ARG A 368 -44.49 10.90 32.55
C ARG A 368 -45.10 12.18 31.99
N ILE A 369 -45.44 13.09 32.89
CA ILE A 369 -45.98 14.41 32.56
C ILE A 369 -44.82 15.41 32.54
N LEU A 370 -44.76 16.24 31.49
CA LEU A 370 -43.74 17.26 31.34
C LEU A 370 -43.89 18.36 32.39
N PHE A 371 -42.75 18.92 32.83
CA PHE A 371 -42.72 19.83 33.97
C PHE A 371 -43.69 21.02 33.82
N PRO A 372 -43.73 21.78 32.70
CA PRO A 372 -44.69 22.89 32.55
C PRO A 372 -46.15 22.44 32.60
N THR A 373 -46.50 21.36 31.90
CA THR A 373 -47.86 20.79 31.88
C THR A 373 -48.29 20.30 33.25
N ARG A 374 -47.36 19.77 34.05
CA ARG A 374 -47.62 19.37 35.43
C ARG A 374 -47.95 20.60 36.29
N MET A 375 -47.24 21.71 36.13
CA MET A 375 -47.53 22.96 36.84
C MET A 375 -48.89 23.55 36.46
N GLU A 376 -49.28 23.47 35.18
CA GLU A 376 -50.61 23.88 34.69
C GLU A 376 -51.71 23.05 35.34
N SER A 377 -51.58 21.72 35.31
CA SER A 377 -52.52 20.80 35.95
C SER A 377 -52.60 21.00 37.46
N TRP A 378 -51.46 21.20 38.13
CA TRP A 378 -51.44 21.51 39.56
C TRP A 378 -52.18 22.80 39.86
N LEU A 379 -52.01 23.86 39.08
CA LEU A 379 -52.76 25.10 39.31
C LEU A 379 -54.27 24.87 39.18
N GLU A 380 -54.72 24.14 38.16
CA GLU A 380 -56.15 23.83 37.98
C GLU A 380 -56.74 23.08 39.16
N HIS A 381 -56.02 22.08 39.69
CA HIS A 381 -56.49 21.30 40.83
C HIS A 381 -56.33 22.02 42.17
N PHE A 382 -55.28 22.84 42.33
CA PHE A 382 -54.93 23.47 43.61
C PHE A 382 -55.74 24.74 43.86
N LYS A 383 -56.29 25.37 42.81
CA LYS A 383 -57.19 26.54 42.88
C LYS A 383 -58.40 26.32 43.79
N ASP A 384 -58.93 25.11 43.84
CA ASP A 384 -60.06 24.77 44.71
C ASP A 384 -59.56 24.44 46.13
N LEU A 385 -59.49 25.46 46.98
CA LEU A 385 -59.04 25.36 48.37
C LEU A 385 -59.91 24.43 49.25
N SER A 386 -61.10 24.03 48.78
CA SER A 386 -62.00 23.13 49.51
C SER A 386 -61.70 21.64 49.28
N LYS A 387 -60.97 21.28 48.21
CA LYS A 387 -60.61 19.90 47.90
C LYS A 387 -59.39 19.45 48.71
N PRO A 388 -59.43 18.30 49.42
CA PRO A 388 -58.26 17.76 50.09
C PRO A 388 -57.24 17.24 49.06
N ILE A 389 -55.95 17.55 49.29
CA ILE A 389 -54.83 17.14 48.44
C ILE A 389 -53.79 16.47 49.31
N ASP A 390 -53.39 15.26 48.94
CA ASP A 390 -52.37 14.51 49.63
C ASP A 390 -50.99 14.79 49.00
N PHE A 391 -50.27 15.75 49.56
CA PHE A 391 -48.93 16.15 49.09
C PHE A 391 -47.84 15.10 49.39
N THR A 392 -48.13 14.07 50.21
CA THR A 392 -47.18 12.98 50.49
C THR A 392 -46.98 12.06 49.28
N GLN A 393 -47.91 12.08 48.32
CA GLN A 393 -47.81 11.30 47.07
C GLN A 393 -46.77 11.86 46.09
N ILE A 394 -46.33 13.10 46.27
CA ILE A 394 -45.34 13.73 45.40
C ILE A 394 -43.93 13.23 45.78
N GLU A 395 -43.33 12.41 44.93
CA GLU A 395 -41.95 11.96 45.12
C GLU A 395 -40.96 13.12 44.86
N TYR A 396 -40.55 13.82 45.93
CA TYR A 396 -39.76 15.05 45.84
C TYR A 396 -38.44 14.89 45.04
N GLY A 397 -37.78 13.74 45.18
CA GLY A 397 -36.57 13.43 44.42
C GLY A 397 -36.80 13.48 42.91
N LEU A 398 -37.84 12.78 42.42
CA LEU A 398 -38.21 12.79 41.00
C LEU A 398 -38.69 14.16 40.53
N LEU A 399 -39.39 14.92 41.39
CA LEU A 399 -39.80 16.30 41.07
C LEU A 399 -38.58 17.21 40.85
N THR A 400 -37.56 17.12 41.71
CA THR A 400 -36.32 17.90 41.55
C THR A 400 -35.52 17.49 40.32
N GLN A 401 -35.58 16.23 39.89
CA GLN A 401 -35.01 15.76 38.63
C GLN A 401 -35.75 16.35 37.42
N GLN A 402 -37.10 16.30 37.42
CA GLN A 402 -37.91 16.89 36.35
C GLN A 402 -37.68 18.40 36.24
N PHE A 403 -37.53 19.09 37.37
CA PHE A 403 -37.19 20.52 37.38
C PHE A 403 -35.78 20.79 36.87
N THR A 404 -34.78 20.02 37.31
CA THR A 404 -33.39 20.16 36.82
C THR A 404 -33.32 19.96 35.31
N HIS A 405 -34.00 18.94 34.81
CA HIS A 405 -34.12 18.70 33.38
C HIS A 405 -34.78 19.89 32.65
N TYR A 406 -35.81 20.50 33.24
CA TYR A 406 -36.43 21.70 32.67
C TYR A 406 -35.46 22.90 32.62
N VAL A 407 -34.66 23.13 33.67
CA VAL A 407 -33.61 24.16 33.69
C VAL A 407 -32.59 23.91 32.58
N ASP A 408 -32.14 22.65 32.41
CA ASP A 408 -31.19 22.27 31.37
C ASP A 408 -31.72 22.54 29.96
N ILE A 409 -33.00 22.31 29.73
CA ILE A 409 -33.61 22.60 28.44
C ILE A 409 -33.66 24.10 28.18
N LEU A 410 -34.09 24.91 29.16
CA LEU A 410 -34.11 26.36 29.03
C LEU A 410 -32.70 26.92 28.78
N ALA A 411 -31.71 26.42 29.50
CA ALA A 411 -30.30 26.77 29.31
C ALA A 411 -29.85 26.40 27.89
N HIS A 412 -30.08 25.17 27.45
CA HIS A 412 -29.68 24.74 26.12
C HIS A 412 -30.35 25.55 25.00
N GLN A 413 -31.66 25.81 25.10
CA GLN A 413 -32.37 26.64 24.14
C GLN A 413 -31.87 28.09 24.16
N GLY A 414 -31.55 28.62 25.35
CA GLY A 414 -31.02 29.97 25.50
C GLY A 414 -29.72 30.19 24.72
N ASP A 415 -28.80 29.21 24.77
CA ASP A 415 -27.56 29.24 23.98
C ASP A 415 -27.85 29.05 22.48
N LEU A 416 -28.71 28.09 22.12
CA LEU A 416 -29.01 27.74 20.73
C LEU A 416 -29.56 28.92 19.92
N TYR A 417 -30.49 29.67 20.52
CA TYR A 417 -31.13 30.83 19.89
C TYR A 417 -30.48 32.17 20.26
N ASN A 418 -29.29 32.15 20.88
CA ASN A 418 -28.59 33.33 21.40
C ASN A 418 -29.51 34.31 22.14
N VAL A 419 -30.39 33.77 22.99
CA VAL A 419 -31.41 34.55 23.72
C VAL A 419 -30.77 35.50 24.73
N TRP A 420 -29.53 35.24 25.12
CA TRP A 420 -28.71 36.10 25.97
C TRP A 420 -28.23 37.37 25.27
N GLY A 421 -28.32 37.43 23.93
CA GLY A 421 -27.80 38.55 23.15
C GLY A 421 -26.28 38.67 23.21
N HIS A 422 -25.58 37.54 23.31
CA HIS A 422 -24.12 37.53 23.37
C HIS A 422 -23.52 38.04 22.05
N ASP A 423 -22.57 38.97 22.15
CA ASP A 423 -21.81 39.48 21.02
C ASP A 423 -20.72 38.46 20.64
N PRO A 424 -20.74 37.88 19.42
CA PRO A 424 -19.73 36.91 19.00
C PRO A 424 -18.28 37.42 19.03
N SER A 425 -18.07 38.74 19.09
CA SER A 425 -16.74 39.35 19.21
C SER A 425 -16.23 39.42 20.66
N SER A 426 -17.11 39.26 21.65
CA SER A 426 -16.77 39.16 23.06
C SER A 426 -16.41 37.72 23.43
N THR A 427 -15.44 37.54 24.32
CA THR A 427 -15.15 36.23 24.95
C THR A 427 -15.79 36.11 26.34
N HIS A 428 -16.38 37.19 26.85
CA HIS A 428 -16.93 37.26 28.21
C HIS A 428 -18.46 37.20 28.20
N ASN A 429 -19.06 36.59 29.24
CA ASN A 429 -20.51 36.69 29.45
C ASN A 429 -20.94 38.10 29.87
N PHE A 430 -22.23 38.37 29.72
CA PHE A 430 -22.78 39.69 30.03
C PHE A 430 -22.78 40.04 31.53
N LEU A 431 -22.62 39.04 32.42
CA LEU A 431 -22.56 39.25 33.87
C LEU A 431 -21.18 39.71 34.37
N VAL A 432 -20.15 39.68 33.50
CA VAL A 432 -18.79 40.09 33.88
C VAL A 432 -18.75 41.60 34.18
N PRO A 433 -18.27 42.01 35.37
CA PRO A 433 -18.17 43.43 35.72
C PRO A 433 -16.97 44.10 35.04
N SER A 434 -16.95 45.44 35.03
CA SER A 434 -15.81 46.23 34.53
C SER A 434 -14.57 46.15 35.43
N ASP A 435 -14.77 45.86 36.72
CA ASP A 435 -13.70 45.77 37.71
C ASP A 435 -13.14 44.34 37.82
N LYS A 436 -11.87 44.23 38.21
CA LYS A 436 -11.20 42.93 38.35
C LYS A 436 -11.79 42.13 39.53
N MET A 437 -12.29 40.94 39.23
CA MET A 437 -12.81 39.97 40.20
C MET A 437 -11.68 39.15 40.83
N SER A 438 -11.95 38.53 41.99
CA SER A 438 -11.02 37.59 42.62
C SER A 438 -10.88 36.32 41.77
N ASP A 439 -9.66 35.83 41.64
CA ASP A 439 -9.28 34.61 40.92
C ASP A 439 -9.19 33.39 41.85
N LYS A 440 -9.60 33.53 43.11
CA LYS A 440 -9.59 32.46 44.13
C LYS A 440 -10.88 31.65 44.11
N ALA A 441 -10.75 30.35 44.35
CA ALA A 441 -11.89 29.45 44.41
C ALA A 441 -12.64 29.53 45.74
N GLU A 442 -13.94 29.81 45.67
CA GLU A 442 -14.86 29.73 46.80
C GLU A 442 -15.83 28.57 46.58
N HIS A 443 -16.03 27.73 47.59
CA HIS A 443 -16.88 26.53 47.51
C HIS A 443 -16.58 25.61 46.30
N GLY A 444 -15.33 25.58 45.84
CA GLY A 444 -14.88 24.75 44.72
C GLY A 444 -15.06 25.39 43.34
N TYR A 445 -15.35 26.68 43.25
CA TYR A 445 -15.47 27.39 41.98
C TYR A 445 -14.71 28.72 42.02
N ALA A 446 -13.80 28.94 41.08
CA ALA A 446 -13.21 30.25 40.81
C ALA A 446 -14.06 31.02 39.80
N PHE A 447 -13.94 32.35 39.80
CA PHE A 447 -14.56 33.18 38.76
C PHE A 447 -13.82 33.01 37.42
N VAL A 448 -14.54 32.60 36.38
CA VAL A 448 -14.02 32.46 35.00
C VAL A 448 -14.90 33.27 34.06
N PRO A 449 -14.46 34.44 33.57
CA PRO A 449 -15.32 35.38 32.85
C PRO A 449 -15.88 34.83 31.53
N GLN A 450 -15.32 33.74 31.01
CA GLN A 450 -15.75 33.07 29.79
C GLN A 450 -16.88 32.05 30.01
N TYR A 451 -17.39 31.82 31.23
CA TYR A 451 -18.57 30.95 31.41
C TYR A 451 -19.72 31.38 30.51
N ARG A 452 -20.42 30.44 29.88
CA ARG A 452 -21.68 30.73 29.17
C ARG A 452 -22.79 30.98 30.17
N GLU A 453 -23.68 31.90 29.83
CA GLU A 453 -24.87 32.28 30.60
C GLU A 453 -25.73 31.06 30.92
N SER A 454 -25.94 30.17 29.96
CA SER A 454 -26.69 28.93 30.17
C SER A 454 -26.05 28.00 31.20
N ARG A 455 -24.71 27.95 31.25
CA ARG A 455 -24.02 27.15 32.27
C ARG A 455 -24.10 27.81 33.64
N ILE A 456 -24.04 29.14 33.68
CA ILE A 456 -24.30 29.91 34.91
C ILE A 456 -25.73 29.63 35.41
N LEU A 457 -26.72 29.68 34.52
CA LEU A 457 -28.12 29.40 34.84
C LEU A 457 -28.29 28.00 35.44
N HIS A 458 -27.67 26.98 34.85
CA HIS A 458 -27.65 25.63 35.40
C HIS A 458 -27.10 25.62 36.83
N HIS A 459 -25.92 26.18 37.08
CA HIS A 459 -25.33 26.15 38.42
C HIS A 459 -26.16 26.89 39.47
N LEU A 460 -26.84 27.97 39.09
CA LEU A 460 -27.68 28.75 40.00
C LEU A 460 -29.03 28.07 40.32
N TYR A 461 -29.61 27.32 39.39
CA TYR A 461 -31.00 26.85 39.49
C TYR A 461 -31.20 25.32 39.44
N ALA A 462 -30.23 24.54 38.96
CA ALA A 462 -30.31 23.08 38.95
C ALA A 462 -29.96 22.47 40.31
N PHE A 463 -30.55 21.31 40.62
CA PHE A 463 -30.17 20.56 41.83
C PHE A 463 -28.92 19.72 41.54
N GLN A 464 -27.91 19.83 42.42
CA GLN A 464 -26.65 19.08 42.25
C GLN A 464 -26.79 17.57 42.53
N SER A 465 -27.71 17.19 43.43
CA SER A 465 -28.01 15.79 43.71
C SER A 465 -29.41 15.62 44.28
N VAL A 466 -29.99 14.44 44.04
CA VAL A 466 -31.29 14.02 44.57
C VAL A 466 -31.27 13.93 46.10
N GLU A 467 -30.10 13.63 46.68
CA GLU A 467 -29.92 13.29 48.09
C GLU A 467 -29.82 14.52 49.02
N GLN A 468 -29.20 15.61 48.56
CA GLN A 468 -28.94 16.78 49.41
C GLN A 468 -30.01 17.87 49.29
N HIS A 469 -30.88 17.79 48.27
CA HIS A 469 -32.03 18.69 48.07
C HIS A 469 -31.67 20.18 48.25
N GLY A 470 -30.58 20.63 47.62
CA GLY A 470 -30.09 22.00 47.64
C GLY A 470 -29.37 22.36 46.33
N PHE A 471 -29.28 23.66 46.05
CA PHE A 471 -28.58 24.21 44.88
C PHE A 471 -27.07 24.26 45.11
N SER A 472 -26.29 24.25 44.04
CA SER A 472 -24.84 24.53 44.11
C SER A 472 -24.62 25.94 44.65
N ARG A 473 -23.58 26.14 45.46
CA ARG A 473 -23.10 27.50 45.75
C ARG A 473 -22.15 27.91 44.64
N PHE A 474 -22.59 28.84 43.80
CA PHE A 474 -21.78 29.40 42.72
C PHE A 474 -21.46 30.86 43.03
N THR A 475 -20.76 31.06 44.14
CA THR A 475 -20.76 32.29 44.95
C THR A 475 -20.46 33.57 44.17
N SER A 476 -19.48 33.53 43.27
CA SER A 476 -19.15 34.69 42.42
C SER A 476 -20.34 35.10 41.53
N TYR A 477 -21.00 34.12 40.90
CA TYR A 477 -22.13 34.38 40.01
C TYR A 477 -23.46 34.57 40.74
N ASP A 478 -23.62 34.01 41.95
CA ASP A 478 -24.74 34.35 42.84
C ASP A 478 -24.78 35.86 43.09
N LYS A 479 -23.62 36.44 43.43
CA LYS A 479 -23.46 37.88 43.65
C LYS A 479 -23.70 38.69 42.39
N LEU A 480 -23.06 38.31 41.27
CA LEU A 480 -23.19 39.03 40.00
C LEU A 480 -24.62 38.99 39.45
N CYS A 481 -25.31 37.86 39.56
CA CYS A 481 -26.72 37.74 39.18
C CYS A 481 -27.59 38.68 40.03
N GLY A 482 -27.38 38.70 41.35
CA GLY A 482 -28.09 39.59 42.26
C GLY A 482 -27.82 41.08 42.04
N GLU A 483 -26.61 41.44 41.59
CA GLU A 483 -26.25 42.81 41.21
C GLU A 483 -26.85 43.20 39.85
N PHE A 484 -26.74 42.33 38.84
CA PHE A 484 -27.32 42.54 37.52
C PHE A 484 -28.83 42.78 37.58
N ARG A 485 -29.57 41.99 38.37
CA ARG A 485 -31.04 42.13 38.53
C ARG A 485 -31.49 43.48 39.10
N LYS A 486 -30.59 44.26 39.71
CA LYS A 486 -30.89 45.61 40.22
C LYS A 486 -30.70 46.70 39.16
N THR A 487 -30.13 46.37 38.01
CA THR A 487 -29.83 47.31 36.92
C THR A 487 -31.05 47.57 36.02
N GLU A 488 -31.02 48.67 35.28
CA GLU A 488 -32.06 48.94 34.27
C GLU A 488 -31.98 47.96 33.10
N ALA A 489 -30.77 47.52 32.73
CA ALA A 489 -30.55 46.56 31.64
C ALA A 489 -31.18 45.19 31.89
N ALA A 490 -31.36 44.81 33.17
CA ALA A 490 -32.03 43.56 33.51
C ALA A 490 -33.54 43.62 33.24
N LYS A 491 -34.18 44.80 33.26
CA LYS A 491 -35.63 44.92 33.17
C LYS A 491 -36.16 44.45 31.82
N GLY A 492 -36.99 43.41 31.83
CA GLY A 492 -37.55 42.80 30.62
C GLY A 492 -36.54 42.00 29.80
N SER A 493 -35.31 41.84 30.28
CA SER A 493 -34.29 41.01 29.64
C SER A 493 -34.71 39.54 29.62
N ALA A 494 -34.13 38.78 28.70
CA ALA A 494 -34.27 37.33 28.67
C ALA A 494 -33.90 36.66 30.00
N TRP A 495 -32.76 37.09 30.57
CA TRP A 495 -32.27 36.58 31.85
C TRP A 495 -33.29 36.79 32.97
N GLN A 496 -33.87 37.99 33.08
CA GLN A 496 -34.91 38.25 34.08
C GLN A 496 -36.14 37.37 33.86
N LYS A 497 -36.67 37.29 32.63
CA LYS A 497 -37.87 36.49 32.33
C LYS A 497 -37.70 35.02 32.73
N ILE A 498 -36.54 34.45 32.41
CA ILE A 498 -36.21 33.06 32.73
C ILE A 498 -36.01 32.90 34.25
N THR A 499 -35.17 33.72 34.87
CA THR A 499 -34.88 33.62 36.32
C THR A 499 -36.09 33.89 37.20
N ASP A 500 -36.98 34.81 36.81
CA ASP A 500 -38.23 35.06 37.52
C ASP A 500 -39.13 33.79 37.50
N ALA A 501 -39.24 33.09 36.38
CA ALA A 501 -39.99 31.82 36.33
C ALA A 501 -39.37 30.75 37.25
N LEU A 502 -38.03 30.62 37.21
CA LEU A 502 -37.32 29.65 38.03
C LEU A 502 -37.40 29.98 39.53
N ASP A 503 -37.37 31.26 39.92
CA ASP A 503 -37.56 31.71 41.31
C ASP A 503 -38.95 31.30 41.84
N HIS A 504 -40.01 31.42 41.03
CA HIS A 504 -41.34 30.96 41.40
C HIS A 504 -41.38 29.45 41.63
N VAL A 505 -40.68 28.67 40.80
CA VAL A 505 -40.55 27.22 40.97
C VAL A 505 -39.74 26.87 42.23
N GLN A 506 -38.64 27.58 42.51
CA GLN A 506 -37.89 27.38 43.75
C GLN A 506 -38.75 27.66 44.99
N GLY A 507 -39.56 28.72 44.95
CA GLY A 507 -40.56 29.03 45.99
C GLY A 507 -41.57 27.90 46.17
N LEU A 508 -42.11 27.37 45.06
CA LEU A 508 -43.00 26.21 45.05
C LEU A 508 -42.34 24.98 45.71
N LEU A 509 -41.14 24.60 45.26
CA LEU A 509 -40.40 23.44 45.77
C LEU A 509 -40.05 23.60 47.27
N THR A 510 -39.82 24.82 47.73
CA THR A 510 -39.57 25.11 49.15
C THR A 510 -40.83 24.87 49.99
N VAL A 511 -41.98 25.37 49.54
CA VAL A 511 -43.26 25.19 50.24
C VAL A 511 -43.70 23.72 50.25
N LEU A 512 -43.57 23.01 49.12
CA LEU A 512 -43.88 21.58 49.04
C LEU A 512 -43.04 20.76 50.02
N ARG A 513 -41.75 21.08 50.15
CA ARG A 513 -40.87 20.39 51.09
C ARG A 513 -41.22 20.68 52.55
N GLN A 514 -41.66 21.91 52.86
CA GLN A 514 -42.12 22.26 54.19
C GLN A 514 -43.41 21.50 54.56
N LEU A 515 -44.35 21.38 53.62
CA LEU A 515 -45.59 20.61 53.79
C LEU A 515 -45.29 19.12 54.04
N GLN A 516 -44.41 18.50 53.26
CA GLN A 516 -44.03 17.09 53.46
C GLN A 516 -43.34 16.86 54.81
N ARG A 517 -42.40 17.73 55.21
CA ARG A 517 -41.72 17.64 56.51
C ARG A 517 -42.65 17.81 57.71
N ALA A 518 -43.72 18.57 57.56
CA ALA A 518 -44.72 18.76 58.60
C ALA A 518 -45.60 17.51 58.75
N ALA A 519 -45.95 16.87 57.63
CA ALA A 519 -46.67 15.60 57.60
C ALA A 519 -45.86 14.44 58.22
N ASP A 520 -44.55 14.38 57.99
CA ASP A 520 -43.66 13.33 58.51
C ASP A 520 -43.39 13.39 60.02
N LYS A 521 -43.63 14.55 60.67
CA LYS A 521 -43.25 14.80 62.07
C LYS A 521 -44.36 14.55 63.10
N ASP A 522 -45.50 13.97 62.68
CA ASP A 522 -46.75 13.90 63.49
C ASP A 522 -47.19 15.28 64.04
N ALA A 523 -46.65 16.37 63.48
CA ALA A 523 -47.06 17.72 63.82
C ALA A 523 -48.37 17.98 63.08
N SER A 524 -49.49 17.98 63.79
CA SER A 524 -50.77 18.37 63.21
C SER A 524 -50.68 19.84 62.76
N LEU A 525 -50.46 20.08 61.47
CA LEU A 525 -50.68 21.40 60.88
C LEU A 525 -52.15 21.75 61.11
N GLY A 526 -52.42 22.94 61.64
CA GLY A 526 -53.79 23.43 61.74
C GLY A 526 -54.39 23.64 60.35
N GLU A 527 -55.73 23.65 60.24
CA GLU A 527 -56.41 23.95 58.97
C GLU A 527 -55.98 25.31 58.40
N GLU A 528 -55.69 26.29 59.26
CA GLU A 528 -55.19 27.61 58.86
C GLU A 528 -53.79 27.57 58.23
N ASP A 529 -52.87 26.74 58.75
CA ASP A 529 -51.52 26.61 58.21
C ASP A 529 -51.53 25.92 56.83
N ILE A 530 -52.36 24.88 56.68
CA ILE A 530 -52.55 24.19 55.40
C ILE A 530 -53.13 25.16 54.37
N LEU A 531 -54.10 25.98 54.76
CA LEU A 531 -54.71 26.99 53.89
C LEU A 531 -53.67 28.05 53.47
N PHE A 532 -52.86 28.56 54.39
CA PHE A 532 -51.76 29.50 54.11
C PHE A 532 -50.74 28.92 53.12
N PHE A 533 -50.29 27.68 53.31
CA PHE A 533 -49.36 27.04 52.39
C PHE A 533 -49.98 26.81 51.01
N ARG A 534 -51.26 26.45 50.92
CA ARG A 534 -51.97 26.29 49.65
C ARG A 534 -52.16 27.60 48.89
N GLU A 535 -52.51 28.68 49.58
CA GLU A 535 -52.54 30.02 48.98
C GLU A 535 -51.16 30.42 48.44
N THR A 536 -50.11 30.10 49.19
CA THR A 536 -48.72 30.35 48.80
C THR A 536 -48.32 29.51 47.58
N LEU A 537 -48.67 28.22 47.52
CA LEU A 537 -48.46 27.36 46.36
C LEU A 537 -49.18 27.89 45.12
N ASN A 538 -50.46 28.27 45.24
CA ASN A 538 -51.24 28.84 44.13
C ASN A 538 -50.64 30.16 43.63
N LYS A 539 -50.11 31.00 44.53
CA LYS A 539 -49.39 32.21 44.16
C LYS A 539 -48.15 31.90 43.33
N TYR A 540 -47.32 30.94 43.78
CA TYR A 540 -46.11 30.55 43.04
C TYR A 540 -46.44 29.87 41.70
N LEU A 541 -47.44 28.99 41.64
CA LEU A 541 -47.90 28.38 40.39
C LEU A 541 -48.43 29.42 39.40
N SER A 542 -49.27 30.35 39.87
CA SER A 542 -49.81 31.42 39.02
C SER A 542 -48.70 32.32 38.48
N GLY A 543 -47.73 32.69 39.34
CA GLY A 543 -46.57 33.48 38.94
C GLY A 543 -45.67 32.74 37.94
N TYR A 544 -45.44 31.43 38.13
CA TYR A 544 -44.71 30.60 37.18
C TYR A 544 -45.40 30.56 35.81
N LEU A 545 -46.71 30.28 35.74
CA LEU A 545 -47.40 30.19 34.45
C LEU A 545 -47.42 31.51 33.70
N GLU A 546 -47.54 32.64 34.40
CA GLU A 546 -47.45 33.95 33.78
C GLU A 546 -46.04 34.24 33.24
N ALA A 547 -45.00 33.91 34.00
CA ALA A 547 -43.63 34.01 33.53
C ALA A 547 -43.33 33.02 32.38
N SER A 548 -43.93 31.82 32.40
CA SER A 548 -43.78 30.80 31.36
C SER A 548 -44.37 31.25 30.03
N LYS A 549 -45.45 32.04 30.02
CA LYS A 549 -45.96 32.67 28.78
C LYS A 549 -44.92 33.61 28.17
N GLN A 550 -44.28 34.43 29.02
CA GLN A 550 -43.23 35.36 28.56
C GLN A 550 -42.00 34.62 28.05
N ILE A 551 -41.67 33.46 28.62
CA ILE A 551 -40.62 32.56 28.12
C ILE A 551 -41.00 32.00 26.74
N ASN A 552 -42.25 31.54 26.56
CA ASN A 552 -42.71 31.03 25.27
C ASN A 552 -42.67 32.12 24.18
N GLU A 553 -43.09 33.35 24.50
CA GLU A 553 -42.98 34.50 23.59
C GLU A 553 -41.53 34.87 23.29
N LEU A 554 -40.64 34.79 24.28
CA LEU A 554 -39.21 35.04 24.13
C LEU A 554 -38.58 34.07 23.12
N PHE A 555 -38.82 32.76 23.27
CA PHE A 555 -38.28 31.76 22.34
C PHE A 555 -39.00 31.75 20.98
N ALA A 556 -40.28 32.14 20.92
CA ALA A 556 -40.99 32.29 19.64
C ALA A 556 -40.48 33.47 18.80
N SER A 557 -39.90 34.50 19.45
CA SER A 557 -39.38 35.70 18.78
C SER A 557 -37.90 35.60 18.39
N HIS A 558 -37.17 34.59 18.86
CA HIS A 558 -35.75 34.35 18.53
C HIS A 558 -35.64 33.10 17.64
N THR A 559 -35.50 33.32 16.33
CA THR A 559 -35.37 32.23 15.34
C THR A 559 -33.96 32.07 14.77
N ASP A 560 -33.08 33.04 15.01
CA ASP A 560 -31.73 33.05 14.49
C ASP A 560 -30.82 32.22 15.37
N LEU A 561 -30.16 31.22 14.77
CA LEU A 561 -29.23 30.34 15.47
C LEU A 561 -27.94 31.10 15.80
N GLY A 562 -27.53 31.05 17.06
CA GLY A 562 -26.26 31.62 17.50
C GLY A 562 -25.06 30.82 16.98
N PRO A 563 -23.87 31.45 16.79
CA PRO A 563 -22.65 30.70 16.52
C PRO A 563 -22.28 29.86 17.74
N ILE A 564 -22.35 28.54 17.62
CA ILE A 564 -21.97 27.62 18.70
C ILE A 564 -20.43 27.51 18.72
N ASN A 565 -19.81 27.97 19.82
CA ASN A 565 -18.38 27.75 20.06
C ASN A 565 -18.09 26.24 20.23
N GLN A 566 -17.01 25.79 19.56
CA GLN A 566 -16.68 24.38 19.30
C GLN A 566 -15.62 23.80 20.25
N GLU A 567 -14.99 24.62 21.10
CA GLU A 567 -13.95 24.15 22.04
C GLU A 567 -14.47 23.73 23.42
N SER A 568 -15.65 24.21 23.79
CA SER A 568 -16.25 24.00 25.10
C SER A 568 -17.76 24.17 25.05
N LEU A 569 -18.48 23.27 25.73
CA LEU A 569 -19.92 23.37 25.99
C LEU A 569 -20.24 24.39 27.10
N PHE A 570 -19.26 24.76 27.93
CA PHE A 570 -19.44 25.51 29.16
C PHE A 570 -18.88 26.93 29.10
N PHE A 571 -17.89 27.16 28.24
CA PHE A 571 -17.20 28.43 28.10
C PHE A 571 -17.26 28.96 26.66
N TYR A 572 -17.21 30.29 26.55
CA TYR A 572 -16.84 31.01 25.34
C TYR A 572 -15.35 30.78 25.00
N PRO A 573 -14.91 31.11 23.77
CA PRO A 573 -13.54 30.83 23.35
C PRO A 573 -12.50 31.47 24.28
N ILE A 574 -11.53 30.67 24.74
CA ILE A 574 -10.42 31.13 25.59
C ILE A 574 -9.12 31.01 24.80
N LYS A 575 -8.42 32.11 24.57
CA LYS A 575 -7.14 32.14 23.85
C LYS A 575 -6.01 31.59 24.70
N ASP A 576 -4.94 31.09 24.08
CA ASP A 576 -3.76 30.61 24.81
C ASP A 576 -3.11 31.70 25.67
N SER A 577 -3.13 32.96 25.20
CA SER A 577 -2.65 34.10 25.99
C SER A 577 -3.48 34.28 27.26
N GLU A 578 -4.82 34.14 27.17
CA GLU A 578 -5.71 34.26 28.32
C GLU A 578 -5.51 33.08 29.30
N LEU A 579 -5.42 31.84 28.80
CA LEU A 579 -5.10 30.66 29.63
C LEU A 579 -3.77 30.83 30.38
N SER A 580 -2.77 31.42 29.73
CA SER A 580 -1.44 31.63 30.34
C SER A 580 -1.46 32.61 31.52
N GLU A 581 -2.43 33.53 31.55
CA GLU A 581 -2.64 34.53 32.61
C GLU A 581 -3.54 34.04 33.75
N MET A 582 -4.29 32.94 33.55
CA MET A 582 -5.23 32.41 34.54
C MET A 582 -4.54 31.82 35.78
N SER A 583 -5.17 31.97 36.94
CA SER A 583 -4.70 31.36 38.20
C SER A 583 -4.86 29.83 38.18
N GLY A 584 -4.16 29.13 39.08
CA GLY A 584 -4.35 27.68 39.25
C GLY A 584 -5.80 27.31 39.58
N ASP A 585 -6.48 28.12 40.38
CA ASP A 585 -7.89 27.92 40.76
C ASP A 585 -8.83 28.07 39.56
N GLN A 586 -8.55 29.03 38.65
CA GLN A 586 -9.32 29.20 37.41
C GLN A 586 -9.11 28.03 36.45
N LEU A 587 -7.86 27.62 36.24
CA LEU A 587 -7.52 26.48 35.39
C LEU A 587 -8.18 25.19 35.90
N LEU A 588 -8.12 24.95 37.20
CA LEU A 588 -8.74 23.77 37.83
C LEU A 588 -10.27 23.82 37.75
N THR A 589 -10.87 25.00 37.91
CA THR A 589 -12.31 25.20 37.69
C THR A 589 -12.71 24.81 36.27
N ILE A 590 -11.97 25.28 35.26
CA ILE A 590 -12.20 24.93 33.85
C ILE A 590 -12.06 23.43 33.65
N CYS A 591 -10.96 22.81 34.07
CA CYS A 591 -10.74 21.38 33.87
C CYS A 591 -11.81 20.52 34.55
N PHE A 592 -12.26 20.88 35.75
CA PHE A 592 -13.35 20.16 36.43
C PHE A 592 -14.69 20.35 35.74
N GLU A 593 -14.93 21.51 35.14
CA GLU A 593 -16.14 21.76 34.38
C GLU A 593 -16.15 20.95 33.08
N GLU A 594 -15.05 20.98 32.34
CA GLU A 594 -14.86 20.29 31.07
C GLU A 594 -14.80 18.77 31.21
N LEU A 595 -14.32 18.26 32.35
CA LEU A 595 -14.41 16.86 32.71
C LEU A 595 -15.81 16.55 33.25
N HIS A 596 -16.77 16.55 32.34
CA HIS A 596 -18.17 16.32 32.62
C HIS A 596 -18.54 14.86 32.32
N SER A 597 -19.58 14.35 33.00
CA SER A 597 -20.06 12.99 32.75
C SER A 597 -21.50 13.07 32.25
N ILE A 598 -21.77 12.49 31.07
CA ILE A 598 -23.15 12.25 30.63
C ILE A 598 -23.74 11.06 31.39
N GLN A 599 -22.89 10.17 31.91
CA GLN A 599 -23.25 9.04 32.78
C GLN A 599 -22.24 8.89 33.92
N PRO A 600 -22.63 8.41 35.12
CA PRO A 600 -21.75 8.28 36.28
C PRO A 600 -20.44 7.49 36.04
N GLU A 601 -20.41 6.66 35.00
CA GLU A 601 -19.31 5.76 34.62
C GLU A 601 -18.43 6.30 33.47
N LEU A 602 -18.88 7.36 32.76
CA LEU A 602 -18.25 7.86 31.53
C LEU A 602 -17.98 9.36 31.63
N LEU A 603 -16.72 9.71 31.85
CA LEU A 603 -16.23 11.08 31.81
C LEU A 603 -15.86 11.45 30.37
N GLU A 604 -16.45 12.50 29.85
CA GLU A 604 -16.06 13.13 28.59
C GLU A 604 -14.99 14.20 28.86
N PHE A 605 -14.06 14.32 27.92
CA PHE A 605 -12.88 15.17 28.04
C PHE A 605 -12.81 16.09 26.84
N SER A 606 -12.66 17.40 27.04
CA SER A 606 -12.83 18.39 25.97
C SER A 606 -11.52 18.92 25.38
N PRO A 607 -11.56 19.59 24.20
CA PRO A 607 -10.41 20.26 23.61
C PRO A 607 -9.77 21.31 24.53
N LEU A 608 -10.58 22.06 25.28
CA LEU A 608 -10.10 23.11 26.17
C LEU A 608 -9.32 22.50 27.35
N ALA A 609 -9.85 21.44 27.96
CA ALA A 609 -9.13 20.74 29.02
C ALA A 609 -7.83 20.09 28.51
N ALA A 610 -7.84 19.54 27.29
CA ALA A 610 -6.63 19.01 26.64
C ALA A 610 -5.53 20.07 26.53
N ARG A 611 -5.85 21.30 26.13
CA ARG A 611 -4.87 22.40 26.05
C ARG A 611 -4.22 22.69 27.40
N ILE A 612 -5.00 22.64 28.48
CA ILE A 612 -4.51 22.93 29.83
C ILE A 612 -3.61 21.80 30.35
N ILE A 613 -4.06 20.54 30.29
CA ILE A 613 -3.29 19.43 30.89
C ILE A 613 -2.09 19.01 30.04
N THR A 614 -2.08 19.29 28.74
CA THR A 614 -0.93 18.96 27.89
C THR A 614 0.22 19.95 28.05
N GLU A 615 -0.04 21.16 28.55
CA GLU A 615 1.01 22.14 28.82
C GLU A 615 1.55 22.02 30.25
N ASP A 616 2.85 21.78 30.36
CA ASP A 616 3.55 21.50 31.62
C ASP A 616 3.40 22.66 32.62
N LYS A 617 3.49 23.91 32.17
CA LYS A 617 3.39 25.08 33.05
C LYS A 617 1.98 25.29 33.60
N LEU A 618 0.97 25.04 32.78
CA LEU A 618 -0.43 25.18 33.18
C LEU A 618 -0.82 24.05 34.13
N TRP A 619 -0.42 22.81 33.81
CA TRP A 619 -0.61 21.64 34.67
C TRP A 619 0.03 21.84 36.05
N ALA A 620 1.28 22.30 36.11
CA ALA A 620 1.98 22.52 37.37
C ALA A 620 1.27 23.57 38.25
N ARG A 621 0.84 24.69 37.66
CA ARG A 621 0.09 25.75 38.36
C ARG A 621 -1.26 25.25 38.89
N MET A 622 -1.95 24.43 38.11
CA MET A 622 -3.22 23.82 38.51
C MET A 622 -3.03 22.80 39.64
N LEU A 623 -2.00 21.97 39.56
CA LEU A 623 -1.72 20.93 40.56
C LEU A 623 -1.30 21.53 41.92
N GLU A 624 -0.59 22.64 41.91
CA GLU A 624 -0.12 23.33 43.13
C GLU A 624 -1.29 23.77 44.03
N VAL A 625 -2.43 24.15 43.45
CA VAL A 625 -3.57 24.65 44.23
C VAL A 625 -4.45 23.53 44.82
N TYR A 626 -4.46 22.32 44.25
CA TYR A 626 -5.38 21.26 44.65
C TYR A 626 -5.32 20.86 46.15
N PRO A 627 -4.13 20.66 46.77
CA PRO A 627 -4.03 20.09 48.11
C PRO A 627 -4.77 20.86 49.20
N GLU A 628 -4.73 22.20 49.14
CA GLU A 628 -5.34 23.12 50.12
C GLU A 628 -6.65 23.75 49.63
N SER A 629 -7.17 23.31 48.49
CA SER A 629 -8.32 23.96 47.84
C SER A 629 -9.69 23.50 48.32
N THR A 630 -10.69 24.34 48.05
CA THR A 630 -12.11 24.02 48.24
C THR A 630 -12.67 23.03 47.19
N PHE A 631 -11.89 22.65 46.17
CA PHE A 631 -12.31 21.73 45.09
C PHE A 631 -12.59 20.29 45.56
N LYS A 632 -11.93 19.84 46.63
CA LYS A 632 -12.20 18.52 47.26
C LYS A 632 -13.60 18.42 47.85
N ASN A 633 -14.22 19.56 48.16
CA ASN A 633 -15.56 19.61 48.74
C ASN A 633 -16.66 19.66 47.67
N ARG A 634 -16.32 19.71 46.37
CA ARG A 634 -17.33 19.69 45.32
C ARG A 634 -17.99 18.31 45.25
N LEU A 635 -19.31 18.30 45.12
CA LEU A 635 -20.08 17.05 45.01
C LEU A 635 -19.72 16.23 43.77
N ASP A 636 -19.38 16.91 42.67
CA ASP A 636 -18.98 16.27 41.41
C ASP A 636 -17.51 15.79 41.41
N ASN A 637 -16.76 16.03 42.48
CA ASN A 637 -15.41 15.51 42.72
C ASN A 637 -15.35 14.66 44.01
N LYS A 638 -16.42 13.93 44.31
CA LYS A 638 -16.47 13.02 45.45
C LYS A 638 -15.34 11.98 45.34
N ASP A 639 -14.63 11.75 46.45
CA ASP A 639 -13.50 10.81 46.54
C ASP A 639 -12.39 11.09 45.50
N ASP A 640 -12.12 12.36 45.21
CA ASP A 640 -11.09 12.84 44.27
C ASP A 640 -11.23 12.33 42.82
N LYS A 641 -12.39 11.77 42.44
CA LYS A 641 -12.62 11.11 41.15
C LYS A 641 -12.24 11.94 39.92
N LYS A 642 -12.54 13.25 39.91
CA LYS A 642 -12.21 14.12 38.76
C LYS A 642 -10.73 14.41 38.70
N MET A 643 -10.10 14.70 39.84
CA MET A 643 -8.67 14.94 39.89
C MET A 643 -7.86 13.70 39.48
N ASP A 644 -8.28 12.52 39.96
CA ASP A 644 -7.67 11.25 39.59
C ASP A 644 -7.80 10.97 38.08
N ALA A 645 -8.96 11.27 37.50
CA ALA A 645 -9.16 11.13 36.06
C ALA A 645 -8.28 12.08 35.25
N LEU A 646 -8.19 13.36 35.63
CA LEU A 646 -7.28 14.31 34.98
C LEU A 646 -5.82 13.87 35.07
N THR A 647 -5.40 13.37 36.25
CA THR A 647 -4.03 12.89 36.47
C THR A 647 -3.74 11.67 35.59
N ARG A 648 -4.64 10.69 35.53
CA ARG A 648 -4.47 9.53 34.63
C ARG A 648 -4.37 9.95 33.15
N LEU A 649 -5.21 10.89 32.72
CA LEU A 649 -5.17 11.40 31.34
C LEU A 649 -3.85 12.10 31.02
N ARG A 650 -3.36 12.90 31.98
CA ARG A 650 -2.06 13.56 31.88
C ARG A 650 -0.92 12.54 31.81
N ASP A 651 -0.90 11.58 32.72
CA ASP A 651 0.18 10.59 32.81
C ASP A 651 0.27 9.75 31.53
N ASN A 652 -0.88 9.27 31.03
CA ASN A 652 -0.93 8.53 29.77
C ASN A 652 -0.43 9.38 28.58
N PHE A 653 -0.77 10.67 28.55
CA PHE A 653 -0.29 11.59 27.51
C PHE A 653 1.23 11.78 27.58
N VAL A 654 1.77 12.02 28.77
CA VAL A 654 3.21 12.20 28.98
C VAL A 654 3.99 10.92 28.64
N GLU A 655 3.48 9.75 29.04
CA GLU A 655 4.09 8.46 28.69
C GLU A 655 4.14 8.26 27.17
N CYS A 656 3.02 8.51 26.48
CA CYS A 656 2.96 8.39 25.03
C CYS A 656 3.91 9.37 24.33
N ARG A 657 3.96 10.62 24.80
CA ARG A 657 4.88 11.64 24.26
C ARG A 657 6.33 11.24 24.45
N ALA A 658 6.70 10.74 25.63
CA ALA A 658 8.05 10.27 25.91
C ALA A 658 8.47 9.11 24.99
N LYS A 659 7.55 8.19 24.68
CA LYS A 659 7.82 7.11 23.71
C LYS A 659 8.08 7.66 22.31
N ILE A 660 7.32 8.67 21.87
CA ILE A 660 7.53 9.35 20.58
C ILE A 660 8.90 10.06 20.58
N GLU A 661 9.26 10.75 21.66
CA GLU A 661 10.57 11.42 21.75
C GLU A 661 11.73 10.42 21.67
N CYS A 662 11.64 9.29 22.40
CA CYS A 662 12.65 8.23 22.36
C CYS A 662 12.70 7.47 21.03
N PHE A 663 11.65 7.52 20.20
CA PHE A 663 11.58 6.80 18.92
C PHE A 663 12.74 7.14 17.98
N HIS A 664 13.22 8.39 18.01
CA HIS A 664 14.30 8.84 17.14
C HIS A 664 15.68 8.28 17.53
N GLU A 665 15.82 7.75 18.74
CA GLU A 665 17.10 7.22 19.27
C GLU A 665 17.26 5.70 19.05
N ILE A 666 16.23 5.02 18.55
CA ILE A 666 16.23 3.56 18.40
C ILE A 666 17.14 3.11 17.26
N PRO A 667 18.11 2.20 17.50
CA PRO A 667 19.17 1.89 16.55
C PRO A 667 18.77 0.87 15.48
N THR A 668 17.83 -0.04 15.75
CA THR A 668 17.50 -1.10 14.78
C THR A 668 16.09 -0.94 14.21
N LEU A 669 15.88 -1.33 12.94
CA LEU A 669 14.57 -1.27 12.31
C LEU A 669 13.51 -2.13 13.04
N PRO A 670 13.78 -3.39 13.45
CA PRO A 670 12.79 -4.19 14.18
C PRO A 670 12.39 -3.59 15.53
N GLU A 671 13.33 -3.02 16.29
CA GLU A 671 13.02 -2.33 17.54
C GLU A 671 12.22 -1.04 17.27
N LYS A 672 12.53 -0.35 16.17
CA LYS A 672 11.83 0.87 15.76
C LYS A 672 10.39 0.56 15.34
N GLU A 673 10.17 -0.52 14.59
CA GLU A 673 8.82 -1.02 14.24
C GLU A 673 8.03 -1.39 15.50
N ASN A 674 8.64 -2.13 16.43
CA ASN A 674 7.99 -2.49 17.70
C ASN A 674 7.64 -1.26 18.55
N ALA A 675 8.57 -0.32 18.69
CA ALA A 675 8.33 0.92 19.42
C ALA A 675 7.25 1.77 18.76
N PHE A 676 7.22 1.84 17.42
CA PHE A 676 6.14 2.53 16.70
C PHE A 676 4.78 1.88 16.96
N ALA A 677 4.70 0.55 16.98
CA ALA A 677 3.47 -0.17 17.32
C ALA A 677 3.02 0.08 18.77
N GLU A 678 3.96 0.21 19.72
CA GLU A 678 3.65 0.59 21.10
C GLU A 678 3.16 2.04 21.21
N ILE A 679 3.75 2.96 20.45
CA ILE A 679 3.30 4.35 20.36
C ILE A 679 1.88 4.40 19.78
N GLU A 680 1.62 3.70 18.67
CA GLU A 680 0.30 3.64 18.03
C GLU A 680 -0.75 3.10 19.01
N LYS A 681 -0.45 2.01 19.71
CA LYS A 681 -1.32 1.46 20.76
C LYS A 681 -1.55 2.44 21.91
N GLY A 682 -0.51 3.17 22.35
CA GLY A 682 -0.62 4.18 23.39
C GLY A 682 -1.50 5.35 22.96
N LEU A 683 -1.32 5.81 21.72
CA LEU A 683 -2.09 6.88 21.10
C LEU A 683 -3.57 6.48 21.00
N ASP A 684 -3.88 5.26 20.56
CA ASP A 684 -5.24 4.73 20.45
C ASP A 684 -5.99 4.69 21.81
N GLN A 685 -5.26 4.57 22.91
CA GLN A 685 -5.84 4.58 24.26
C GLN A 685 -6.12 5.98 24.80
N LEU A 686 -5.54 7.03 24.20
CA LEU A 686 -5.79 8.40 24.59
C LEU A 686 -7.12 8.90 24.00
N PRO A 687 -7.86 9.78 24.72
CA PRO A 687 -8.94 10.56 24.12
C PRO A 687 -8.48 11.34 22.89
N LEU A 688 -9.34 11.49 21.89
CA LEU A 688 -8.99 12.10 20.60
C LEU A 688 -8.35 13.49 20.71
N HIS A 689 -8.80 14.32 21.64
CA HIS A 689 -8.24 15.65 21.82
C HIS A 689 -6.80 15.63 22.32
N LEU A 690 -6.38 14.57 23.02
CA LEU A 690 -4.98 14.35 23.40
C LEU A 690 -4.19 13.74 22.24
N GLN A 691 -4.78 12.83 21.47
CA GLN A 691 -4.16 12.31 20.25
C GLN A 691 -3.83 13.42 19.26
N ALA A 692 -4.76 14.35 19.05
CA ALA A 692 -4.59 15.50 18.16
C ALA A 692 -3.38 16.38 18.55
N ARG A 693 -2.98 16.38 19.82
CA ARG A 693 -1.82 17.14 20.32
C ARG A 693 -0.49 16.45 20.02
N LEU A 694 -0.48 15.13 19.88
CA LEU A 694 0.69 14.33 19.50
C LEU A 694 0.76 14.04 18.00
N LYS A 695 -0.26 14.44 17.23
CA LYS A 695 -0.42 14.07 15.82
C LYS A 695 0.80 14.42 14.97
N GLN A 696 1.32 15.64 15.10
CA GLN A 696 2.47 16.07 14.31
C GLN A 696 3.72 15.24 14.65
N GLU A 697 4.00 15.06 15.94
CA GLU A 697 5.16 14.30 16.43
C GLU A 697 5.05 12.82 16.00
N PHE A 698 3.84 12.26 16.00
CA PHE A 698 3.55 10.91 15.50
C PHE A 698 3.71 10.78 13.96
N GLU A 699 3.22 11.75 13.19
CA GLU A 699 3.39 11.78 11.72
C GLU A 699 4.88 11.90 11.32
N GLU A 700 5.65 12.68 12.08
CA GLU A 700 7.11 12.76 11.93
C GLU A 700 7.78 11.41 12.22
N ALA A 701 7.41 10.73 13.32
CA ALA A 701 7.90 9.39 13.62
C ALA A 701 7.52 8.36 12.53
N SER A 702 6.28 8.40 12.03
CA SER A 702 5.80 7.52 10.96
C SER A 702 6.59 7.73 9.67
N SER A 703 6.83 9.00 9.30
CA SER A 703 7.61 9.34 8.10
C SER A 703 9.04 8.81 8.20
N VAL A 704 9.66 8.91 9.37
CA VAL A 704 11.00 8.35 9.62
C VAL A 704 10.99 6.82 9.50
N LEU A 705 9.99 6.13 10.04
CA LEU A 705 9.87 4.67 9.92
C LEU A 705 9.76 4.25 8.45
N LEU A 706 8.88 4.90 7.70
CA LEU A 706 8.63 4.59 6.30
C LEU A 706 9.91 4.79 5.47
N LEU A 707 10.64 5.89 5.69
CA LEU A 707 11.92 6.14 5.02
C LEU A 707 12.95 5.04 5.31
N TRP A 708 13.00 4.54 6.55
CA TRP A 708 13.90 3.43 6.90
C TRP A 708 13.48 2.13 6.23
N GLN A 709 12.17 1.82 6.21
CA GLN A 709 11.63 0.64 5.54
C GLN A 709 11.91 0.65 4.04
N GLU A 710 11.60 1.76 3.36
CA GLU A 710 11.84 1.92 1.91
C GLU A 710 13.33 1.81 1.56
N ALA A 711 14.21 2.44 2.35
CA ALA A 711 15.65 2.37 2.13
C ALA A 711 16.17 0.93 2.33
N ASN A 712 15.72 0.24 3.37
CA ASN A 712 16.09 -1.15 3.64
C ASN A 712 15.57 -2.11 2.56
N GLU A 713 14.31 -1.98 2.16
CA GLU A 713 13.72 -2.77 1.06
C GLU A 713 14.47 -2.54 -0.25
N THR A 714 14.83 -1.29 -0.55
CA THR A 714 15.62 -0.96 -1.74
C THR A 714 16.99 -1.64 -1.70
N PHE A 715 17.69 -1.57 -0.57
CA PHE A 715 18.98 -2.25 -0.40
C PHE A 715 18.83 -3.76 -0.60
N GLN A 716 17.87 -4.40 0.09
CA GLN A 716 17.62 -5.83 -0.02
C GLN A 716 17.23 -6.26 -1.44
N ALA A 717 16.40 -5.47 -2.13
CA ALA A 717 16.02 -5.74 -3.51
C ALA A 717 17.23 -5.67 -4.46
N LYS A 718 18.13 -4.68 -4.27
CA LYS A 718 19.35 -4.56 -5.07
C LYS A 718 20.34 -5.68 -4.76
N LEU A 719 20.49 -6.06 -3.50
CA LEU A 719 21.32 -7.19 -3.11
C LEU A 719 20.80 -8.50 -3.74
N PHE A 720 19.49 -8.72 -3.70
CA PHE A 720 18.86 -9.87 -4.35
C PHE A 720 19.02 -9.85 -5.88
N GLU A 721 18.89 -8.69 -6.51
CA GLU A 721 19.13 -8.51 -7.96
C GLU A 721 20.58 -8.85 -8.32
N TYR A 722 21.54 -8.45 -7.48
CA TYR A 722 22.94 -8.83 -7.65
C TYR A 722 23.12 -10.35 -7.54
N ASP A 723 22.60 -10.98 -6.50
CA ASP A 723 22.75 -12.42 -6.24
C ASP A 723 22.09 -13.29 -7.31
N THR A 724 20.93 -12.88 -7.81
CA THR A 724 20.18 -13.62 -8.84
C THR A 724 20.64 -13.33 -10.28
N SER A 725 21.42 -12.28 -10.49
CA SER A 725 21.97 -11.96 -11.81
C SER A 725 22.88 -13.09 -12.31
N LEU A 726 22.42 -13.83 -13.32
CA LEU A 726 23.17 -14.89 -14.00
C LEU A 726 24.22 -14.35 -15.00
N SER A 727 24.42 -13.02 -15.07
CA SER A 727 25.31 -12.44 -16.07
C SER A 727 26.78 -12.77 -15.77
N THR A 728 27.42 -13.47 -16.71
CA THR A 728 28.87 -13.72 -16.73
C THR A 728 29.68 -12.54 -17.28
N LYS A 729 29.02 -11.43 -17.64
CA LYS A 729 29.71 -10.25 -18.18
C LYS A 729 30.05 -9.28 -17.05
N LEU A 730 31.35 -9.03 -16.87
CA LEU A 730 31.88 -8.18 -15.81
C LEU A 730 31.18 -6.82 -15.71
N LYS A 731 30.91 -6.17 -16.85
CA LYS A 731 30.31 -4.83 -16.89
C LYS A 731 28.88 -4.79 -16.32
N GLU A 732 28.09 -5.84 -16.56
CA GLU A 732 26.71 -5.94 -16.05
C GLU A 732 26.72 -6.23 -14.54
N LYS A 733 27.62 -7.12 -14.08
CA LYS A 733 27.82 -7.38 -12.64
C LYS A 733 28.42 -6.20 -11.87
N GLN A 734 29.32 -5.44 -12.49
CA GLN A 734 29.88 -4.21 -11.93
C GLN A 734 28.79 -3.15 -11.72
N ASN A 735 27.91 -2.96 -12.70
CA ASN A 735 26.79 -2.04 -12.55
C ASN A 735 25.85 -2.50 -11.42
N ALA A 736 25.53 -3.78 -11.34
CA ALA A 736 24.70 -4.32 -10.26
C ALA A 736 25.34 -4.12 -8.88
N CYS A 737 26.65 -4.38 -8.73
CA CYS A 737 27.40 -4.14 -7.50
C CYS A 737 27.35 -2.66 -7.09
N GLN A 738 27.56 -1.74 -8.04
CA GLN A 738 27.50 -0.31 -7.76
C GLN A 738 26.11 0.11 -7.27
N LEU A 739 25.03 -0.43 -7.85
CA LEU A 739 23.67 -0.12 -7.40
C LEU A 739 23.41 -0.59 -5.95
N VAL A 740 24.02 -1.70 -5.52
CA VAL A 740 23.95 -2.15 -4.12
C VAL A 740 24.73 -1.21 -3.20
N ILE A 741 25.94 -0.80 -3.60
CA ILE A 741 26.76 0.15 -2.84
C ILE A 741 26.05 1.50 -2.70
N ASP A 742 25.44 2.00 -3.78
CA ASP A 742 24.69 3.27 -3.76
C ASP A 742 23.45 3.15 -2.84
N ALA A 743 22.74 2.01 -2.88
CA ALA A 743 21.62 1.74 -1.98
C ALA A 743 22.09 1.64 -0.51
N PHE A 744 23.21 0.98 -0.23
CA PHE A 744 23.80 0.89 1.10
C PHE A 744 24.18 2.28 1.65
N ASN A 745 24.86 3.10 0.85
CA ASN A 745 25.24 4.45 1.25
C ASN A 745 24.03 5.37 1.50
N SER A 746 22.88 5.03 0.91
CA SER A 746 21.61 5.73 1.13
C SER A 746 20.89 5.27 2.41
N LEU A 747 21.31 4.16 3.04
CA LEU A 747 20.76 3.71 4.31
C LEU A 747 21.10 4.70 5.43
N PRO A 748 20.21 4.88 6.42
CA PRO A 748 20.55 5.49 7.71
C PRO A 748 21.74 4.79 8.38
N LYS A 749 22.61 5.55 9.07
CA LYS A 749 23.82 5.01 9.73
C LYS A 749 23.60 3.71 10.53
N PRO A 750 22.58 3.61 11.39
CA PRO A 750 22.39 2.38 12.16
C PRO A 750 22.07 1.16 11.29
N LEU A 751 21.39 1.36 10.16
CA LEU A 751 21.14 0.30 9.18
C LEU A 751 22.39 -0.05 8.35
N GLN A 752 23.28 0.92 8.09
CA GLN A 752 24.58 0.62 7.50
C GLN A 752 25.38 -0.32 8.40
N GLU A 753 25.41 -0.06 9.70
CA GLU A 753 26.09 -0.93 10.68
C GLU A 753 25.49 -2.34 10.70
N ALA A 754 24.15 -2.46 10.62
CA ALA A 754 23.46 -3.75 10.59
C ALA A 754 23.74 -4.56 9.30
N HIS A 755 23.97 -3.90 8.16
CA HIS A 755 24.22 -4.54 6.87
C HIS A 755 25.70 -4.54 6.44
N GLN A 756 26.61 -4.18 7.34
CA GLN A 756 28.03 -4.09 7.02
C GLN A 756 28.61 -5.43 6.55
N GLU A 757 28.21 -6.55 7.17
CA GLU A 757 28.63 -7.89 6.77
C GLU A 757 28.15 -8.28 5.36
N ASP A 758 26.94 -7.83 4.98
CA ASP A 758 26.39 -8.07 3.63
C ASP A 758 27.22 -7.33 2.57
N LEU A 759 27.64 -6.10 2.86
CA LEU A 759 28.51 -5.31 1.98
C LEU A 759 29.91 -5.94 1.85
N GLU A 760 30.53 -6.34 2.95
CA GLU A 760 31.86 -7.00 2.91
C GLU A 760 31.82 -8.31 2.10
N ARG A 761 30.72 -9.07 2.23
CA ARG A 761 30.51 -10.28 1.44
C ARG A 761 30.34 -9.97 -0.04
N LEU A 762 29.61 -8.92 -0.39
CA LEU A 762 29.42 -8.45 -1.77
C LEU A 762 30.77 -8.07 -2.42
N GLU A 763 31.58 -7.27 -1.72
CA GLU A 763 32.89 -6.84 -2.20
C GLU A 763 33.82 -8.03 -2.44
N ALA A 764 33.88 -8.97 -1.49
CA ALA A 764 34.68 -10.19 -1.62
C ALA A 764 34.20 -11.09 -2.78
N ASP A 765 32.90 -11.14 -3.04
CA ASP A 765 32.35 -11.88 -4.19
C ASP A 765 32.72 -11.22 -5.53
N TYR A 766 32.58 -9.90 -5.62
CA TYR A 766 32.95 -9.14 -6.81
C TYR A 766 34.44 -9.29 -7.13
N ASP A 767 35.33 -9.18 -6.13
CA ASP A 767 36.77 -9.35 -6.32
C ASP A 767 37.13 -10.75 -6.85
N ARG A 768 36.48 -11.80 -6.34
CA ARG A 768 36.65 -13.18 -6.85
C ARG A 768 36.25 -13.29 -8.33
N LEU A 769 35.16 -12.65 -8.73
CA LEU A 769 34.71 -12.65 -10.13
C LEU A 769 35.69 -11.92 -11.05
N VAL A 770 36.20 -10.76 -10.62
CA VAL A 770 37.20 -9.97 -11.37
C VAL A 770 38.47 -10.80 -11.59
N ASP A 771 38.99 -11.45 -10.55
CA ASP A 771 40.17 -12.29 -10.64
C ASP A 771 39.95 -13.51 -11.56
N GLU A 772 38.80 -14.20 -11.45
CA GLU A 772 38.49 -15.33 -12.32
C GLU A 772 38.43 -14.94 -13.81
N LEU A 773 37.82 -13.79 -14.13
CA LEU A 773 37.78 -13.27 -15.50
C LEU A 773 39.17 -12.83 -15.98
N GLY A 774 39.99 -12.24 -15.11
CA GLY A 774 41.38 -11.91 -15.39
C GLY A 774 42.21 -13.13 -15.76
N ARG A 775 42.09 -14.22 -14.99
CA ARG A 775 42.76 -15.51 -15.27
C ARG A 775 42.33 -16.08 -16.64
N LYS A 776 41.03 -16.03 -16.96
CA LYS A 776 40.51 -16.45 -18.26
C LYS A 776 41.02 -15.59 -19.42
N GLY A 777 41.14 -14.27 -19.21
CA GLY A 777 41.71 -13.34 -20.19
C GLY A 777 43.17 -13.68 -20.49
N ARG A 778 43.98 -13.91 -19.46
CA ARG A 778 45.39 -14.33 -19.58
C ARG A 778 45.54 -15.64 -20.35
N TYR A 779 44.71 -16.66 -20.08
CA TYR A 779 44.74 -17.91 -20.85
C TYR A 779 44.47 -17.69 -22.35
N ARG A 780 43.45 -16.89 -22.69
CA ARG A 780 43.12 -16.59 -24.10
C ARG A 780 44.26 -15.84 -24.79
N GLN A 781 44.88 -14.88 -24.10
CA GLN A 781 46.01 -14.14 -24.64
C GLN A 781 47.22 -15.05 -24.86
N ALA A 782 47.60 -15.85 -23.86
CA ALA A 782 48.71 -16.80 -23.98
C ALA A 782 48.46 -17.81 -25.11
N ARG A 783 47.21 -18.24 -25.28
CA ARG A 783 46.81 -19.11 -26.39
C ARG A 783 46.97 -18.43 -27.75
N ASP A 784 46.51 -17.19 -27.89
CA ASP A 784 46.66 -16.42 -29.13
C ASP A 784 48.14 -16.17 -29.48
N VAL A 785 48.98 -15.88 -28.47
CA VAL A 785 50.43 -15.74 -28.64
C VAL A 785 51.05 -17.07 -29.10
N TYR A 786 50.67 -18.19 -28.50
CA TYR A 786 51.13 -19.52 -28.93
C TYR A 786 50.71 -19.84 -30.37
N ASP A 787 49.46 -19.59 -30.73
CA ASP A 787 48.95 -19.88 -32.07
C ASP A 787 49.64 -19.01 -33.14
N LYS A 788 49.95 -17.74 -32.82
CA LYS A 788 50.61 -16.79 -33.75
C LYS A 788 52.13 -16.83 -33.77
N ALA A 789 52.77 -17.63 -32.93
CA ALA A 789 54.23 -17.73 -32.94
C ALA A 789 54.75 -18.23 -34.30
N THR A 790 55.64 -17.45 -34.93
CA THR A 790 56.08 -17.66 -36.32
C THR A 790 57.37 -18.46 -36.45
N THR A 791 58.13 -18.66 -35.36
CA THR A 791 59.37 -19.45 -35.34
C THR A 791 59.31 -20.57 -34.31
N LEU A 792 60.14 -21.61 -34.48
CA LEU A 792 60.22 -22.72 -33.53
C LEU A 792 60.56 -22.24 -32.10
N GLU A 793 61.53 -21.34 -31.95
CA GLU A 793 61.90 -20.81 -30.63
C GLU A 793 60.73 -20.05 -29.97
N ALA A 794 60.02 -19.20 -30.73
CA ALA A 794 58.86 -18.47 -30.22
C ALA A 794 57.72 -19.41 -29.82
N LYS A 795 57.50 -20.50 -30.57
CA LYS A 795 56.46 -21.51 -30.27
C LYS A 795 56.75 -22.24 -28.97
N LEU A 796 58.02 -22.55 -28.71
CA LEU A 796 58.44 -23.23 -27.48
C LEU A 796 58.36 -22.33 -26.25
N ILE A 797 58.75 -21.05 -26.38
CA ILE A 797 58.66 -20.06 -25.30
C ILE A 797 57.19 -19.81 -24.93
N SER A 798 56.35 -19.52 -25.94
CA SER A 798 54.93 -19.21 -25.73
C SER A 798 54.12 -20.39 -25.16
N PHE A 799 54.55 -21.64 -25.36
CA PHE A 799 53.91 -22.80 -24.74
C PHE A 799 54.03 -22.79 -23.21
N ASN A 800 55.18 -22.39 -22.66
CA ASN A 800 55.36 -22.31 -21.21
C ASN A 800 54.43 -21.28 -20.58
N GLU A 801 54.24 -20.14 -21.25
CA GLU A 801 53.27 -19.12 -20.84
C GLU A 801 51.83 -19.65 -20.90
N LEU A 802 51.49 -20.42 -21.94
CA LEU A 802 50.19 -21.08 -22.07
C LEU A 802 49.94 -22.12 -20.95
N LEU A 803 50.95 -22.94 -20.62
CA LEU A 803 50.89 -23.91 -19.53
C LEU A 803 50.63 -23.22 -18.19
N GLN A 804 51.40 -22.19 -17.85
CA GLN A 804 51.20 -21.43 -16.60
C GLN A 804 49.82 -20.76 -16.57
N ALA A 805 49.38 -20.18 -17.68
CA ALA A 805 48.07 -19.56 -17.77
C ALA A 805 46.93 -20.58 -17.60
N PHE A 806 47.11 -21.81 -18.10
CA PHE A 806 46.16 -22.92 -17.93
C PHE A 806 46.13 -23.44 -16.49
N GLU A 807 47.29 -23.64 -15.87
CA GLU A 807 47.40 -24.12 -14.49
C GLU A 807 46.73 -23.18 -13.48
N ASN A 808 46.78 -21.87 -13.77
CA ASN A 808 46.15 -20.83 -12.96
C ASN A 808 44.62 -20.73 -13.14
N LEU A 809 44.01 -21.47 -14.07
CA LEU A 809 42.55 -21.53 -14.21
C LEU A 809 41.91 -22.33 -13.07
N SER A 810 40.67 -21.97 -12.72
CA SER A 810 39.82 -22.75 -11.80
C SER A 810 39.43 -24.10 -12.42
N VAL A 811 39.13 -25.10 -11.58
CA VAL A 811 38.85 -26.49 -12.00
C VAL A 811 37.76 -26.56 -13.09
N ASN A 812 36.62 -25.92 -12.88
CA ASN A 812 35.51 -25.90 -13.85
C ASN A 812 35.89 -25.25 -15.18
N LYS A 813 36.83 -24.29 -15.19
CA LYS A 813 37.30 -23.64 -16.43
C LYS A 813 38.36 -24.48 -17.12
N LYS A 814 39.21 -25.19 -16.37
CA LYS A 814 40.16 -26.17 -16.94
C LYS A 814 39.41 -27.17 -17.79
N GLU A 815 38.32 -27.77 -17.29
CA GLU A 815 37.48 -28.71 -18.07
C GLU A 815 37.04 -28.13 -19.42
N LYS A 816 36.62 -26.86 -19.45
CA LYS A 816 36.16 -26.20 -20.67
C LYS A 816 37.28 -25.95 -21.69
N PHE A 817 38.50 -25.68 -21.23
CA PHE A 817 39.65 -25.40 -22.08
C PHE A 817 40.56 -26.62 -22.28
N GLN A 818 40.30 -27.72 -21.58
CA GLN A 818 41.12 -28.94 -21.51
C GLN A 818 41.43 -29.48 -22.90
N SER A 819 40.41 -29.72 -23.72
CA SER A 819 40.61 -30.28 -25.06
C SER A 819 41.50 -29.39 -25.95
N SER A 820 41.32 -28.07 -25.90
CA SER A 820 42.15 -27.14 -26.67
C SER A 820 43.59 -27.09 -26.16
N PHE A 821 43.78 -27.15 -24.84
CA PHE A 821 45.09 -27.19 -24.22
C PHE A 821 45.83 -28.50 -24.54
N ASP A 822 45.13 -29.63 -24.48
CA ASP A 822 45.70 -30.96 -24.76
C ASP A 822 46.20 -31.09 -26.20
N ILE A 823 45.48 -30.52 -27.17
CA ILE A 823 45.96 -30.44 -28.57
C ILE A 823 47.27 -29.65 -28.65
N ALA A 824 47.31 -28.46 -28.02
CA ALA A 824 48.51 -27.63 -27.95
C ALA A 824 49.71 -28.39 -27.38
N LYS A 825 49.45 -29.11 -26.28
CA LYS A 825 50.44 -29.89 -25.55
C LYS A 825 50.95 -31.04 -26.39
N LEU A 826 50.06 -31.75 -27.08
CA LEU A 826 50.43 -32.86 -27.96
C LEU A 826 51.34 -32.38 -29.09
N ASP A 827 51.02 -31.26 -29.73
CA ASP A 827 51.84 -30.67 -30.81
C ASP A 827 53.20 -30.21 -30.29
N TYR A 828 53.21 -29.56 -29.11
CA TYR A 828 54.44 -29.17 -28.43
C TYR A 828 55.33 -30.38 -28.14
N GLU A 829 54.82 -31.41 -27.47
CA GLU A 829 55.60 -32.57 -27.01
C GLU A 829 56.05 -33.49 -28.16
N ASN A 830 55.19 -33.72 -29.15
CA ASN A 830 55.46 -34.70 -30.20
C ASN A 830 56.10 -34.12 -31.45
N THR A 831 56.02 -32.81 -31.66
CA THR A 831 56.53 -32.16 -32.86
C THR A 831 57.62 -31.16 -32.49
N TYR A 832 57.24 -30.02 -31.92
CA TYR A 832 58.15 -28.87 -31.81
C TYR A 832 59.32 -29.14 -30.83
N LEU A 833 59.04 -29.74 -29.68
CA LEU A 833 60.07 -30.06 -28.69
C LEU A 833 61.06 -31.10 -29.24
N LYS A 834 60.57 -32.12 -29.96
CA LYS A 834 61.43 -33.15 -30.56
C LYS A 834 62.28 -32.58 -31.69
N LEU A 835 61.73 -31.71 -32.54
CA LEU A 835 62.48 -31.02 -33.59
C LEU A 835 63.66 -30.23 -33.03
N LYS A 836 63.49 -29.54 -31.89
CA LYS A 836 64.58 -28.86 -31.18
C LYS A 836 65.55 -29.84 -30.53
N THR A 837 65.04 -30.82 -29.79
CA THR A 837 65.87 -31.77 -29.01
C THR A 837 66.75 -32.64 -29.92
N ASN A 838 66.24 -33.03 -31.08
CA ASN A 838 66.95 -33.83 -32.07
C ASN A 838 67.79 -32.97 -33.03
N GLU A 839 67.84 -31.64 -32.84
CA GLU A 839 68.54 -30.69 -33.71
C GLU A 839 68.19 -30.87 -35.21
N THR A 840 66.94 -31.24 -35.49
CA THR A 840 66.49 -31.59 -36.85
C THR A 840 66.30 -30.34 -37.72
N VAL A 841 65.93 -29.23 -37.09
CA VAL A 841 65.82 -27.89 -37.69
C VAL A 841 66.46 -26.87 -36.75
N LYS A 842 66.73 -25.66 -37.26
CA LYS A 842 67.28 -24.57 -36.45
C LYS A 842 66.17 -23.89 -35.63
N PRO A 843 66.49 -23.28 -34.47
CA PRO A 843 65.50 -22.55 -33.67
C PRO A 843 64.79 -21.42 -34.42
N GLU A 844 65.46 -20.83 -35.42
CA GLU A 844 64.93 -19.73 -36.24
C GLU A 844 64.05 -20.20 -37.41
N THR A 845 63.95 -21.52 -37.65
CA THR A 845 63.09 -22.08 -38.69
C THR A 845 61.64 -21.65 -38.46
N SER A 846 60.97 -21.22 -39.54
CA SER A 846 59.59 -20.72 -39.43
C SER A 846 58.62 -21.87 -39.19
N ILE A 847 57.53 -21.60 -38.45
CA ILE A 847 56.47 -22.59 -38.22
C ILE A 847 55.79 -22.96 -39.54
N GLU A 848 55.64 -22.01 -40.47
CA GLU A 848 55.11 -22.27 -41.82
C GLU A 848 55.96 -23.28 -42.59
N GLU A 849 57.30 -23.19 -42.49
CA GLU A 849 58.21 -24.16 -43.10
C GLU A 849 58.07 -25.54 -42.46
N ILE A 850 57.95 -25.60 -41.13
CA ILE A 850 57.77 -26.85 -40.38
C ILE A 850 56.43 -27.51 -40.76
N GLU A 851 55.34 -26.75 -40.74
CA GLU A 851 54.01 -27.23 -41.09
C GLU A 851 53.95 -27.66 -42.55
N ARG A 852 54.61 -26.95 -43.46
CA ARG A 852 54.73 -27.38 -44.87
C ARG A 852 55.33 -28.78 -44.97
N VAL A 853 56.44 -29.06 -44.29
CA VAL A 853 57.09 -30.39 -44.30
C VAL A 853 56.17 -31.45 -43.71
N LEU A 854 55.52 -31.14 -42.59
CA LEU A 854 54.62 -32.07 -41.92
C LEU A 854 53.34 -32.35 -42.72
N ASN A 855 52.88 -31.40 -43.52
CA ASN A 855 51.74 -31.55 -44.42
C ASN A 855 52.08 -32.36 -45.67
N LEU A 856 53.34 -32.36 -46.13
CA LEU A 856 53.79 -33.26 -47.20
C LEU A 856 53.66 -34.74 -46.80
N ILE A 857 53.78 -35.03 -45.51
CA ILE A 857 53.71 -36.37 -44.92
C ILE A 857 52.25 -36.77 -44.59
N ASP A 858 51.30 -35.84 -44.67
CA ASP A 858 49.95 -36.01 -44.12
C ASP A 858 49.04 -36.86 -45.03
N THR A 859 49.07 -38.18 -44.83
CA THR A 859 48.04 -39.13 -45.30
C THR A 859 47.45 -39.89 -44.12
N ASN A 860 46.18 -40.29 -44.21
CA ASN A 860 45.37 -40.79 -43.08
C ASN A 860 45.70 -42.24 -42.66
N GLU A 861 46.95 -42.67 -42.85
CA GLU A 861 47.39 -44.05 -42.75
C GLU A 861 48.51 -44.24 -41.71
N LYS A 862 48.57 -45.42 -41.08
CA LYS A 862 49.57 -45.81 -40.06
C LYS A 862 51.01 -45.51 -40.47
N VAL A 863 51.30 -45.57 -41.77
CA VAL A 863 52.62 -45.33 -42.37
C VAL A 863 53.03 -43.85 -42.27
N ALA A 864 52.11 -42.91 -42.47
CA ALA A 864 52.38 -41.47 -42.35
C ALA A 864 52.81 -41.08 -40.93
N VAL A 865 52.17 -41.66 -39.92
CA VAL A 865 52.56 -41.45 -38.50
C VAL A 865 53.98 -41.94 -38.24
N GLN A 866 54.35 -43.10 -38.78
CA GLN A 866 55.72 -43.64 -38.65
C GLN A 866 56.74 -42.77 -39.38
N LEU A 867 56.43 -42.32 -40.59
CA LEU A 867 57.30 -41.44 -41.36
C LEU A 867 57.47 -40.08 -40.68
N ARG A 868 56.39 -39.51 -40.13
CA ARG A 868 56.45 -38.24 -39.39
C ARG A 868 57.37 -38.32 -38.19
N ALA A 869 57.23 -39.38 -37.39
CA ALA A 869 58.11 -39.62 -36.24
C ALA A 869 59.57 -39.83 -36.66
N ALA A 870 59.79 -40.57 -37.76
CA ALA A 870 61.10 -40.78 -38.34
C ALA A 870 61.74 -39.48 -38.83
N ALA A 871 61.00 -38.64 -39.56
CA ALA A 871 61.47 -37.36 -40.08
C ALA A 871 61.80 -36.36 -38.97
N ILE A 872 60.97 -36.27 -37.93
CA ILE A 872 61.21 -35.41 -36.76
C ILE A 872 62.48 -35.82 -35.98
N SER A 873 62.98 -37.04 -36.19
CA SER A 873 64.14 -37.58 -35.48
C SER A 873 65.39 -37.71 -36.35
N ASP A 874 65.32 -37.28 -37.61
CA ASP A 874 66.37 -37.49 -38.60
C ASP A 874 66.50 -36.27 -39.51
N SER A 875 67.55 -35.49 -39.30
CA SER A 875 67.79 -34.25 -40.06
C SER A 875 68.04 -34.51 -41.55
N ILE A 876 68.59 -35.66 -41.93
CA ILE A 876 68.83 -36.02 -43.34
C ILE A 876 67.49 -36.31 -44.02
N LEU A 877 66.63 -37.09 -43.36
CA LEU A 877 65.29 -37.38 -43.85
C LEU A 877 64.40 -36.13 -43.91
N TRP A 878 64.45 -35.30 -42.87
CA TRP A 878 63.71 -34.03 -42.82
C TRP A 878 64.08 -33.11 -43.98
N GLN A 879 65.38 -32.90 -44.21
CA GLN A 879 65.86 -32.03 -45.29
C GLN A 879 65.46 -32.59 -46.66
N ALA A 880 65.61 -33.90 -46.88
CA ALA A 880 65.21 -34.53 -48.14
C ALA A 880 63.73 -34.30 -48.45
N ILE A 881 62.84 -34.48 -47.45
CA ILE A 881 61.39 -34.20 -47.59
C ILE A 881 61.15 -32.70 -47.80
N ALA A 882 61.83 -31.84 -47.06
CA ALA A 882 61.65 -30.39 -47.18
C ALA A 882 62.01 -29.84 -48.57
N THR A 883 62.99 -30.46 -49.25
CA THR A 883 63.41 -30.11 -50.61
C THR A 883 62.69 -30.89 -51.71
N ALA A 884 61.77 -31.80 -51.37
CA ALA A 884 61.05 -32.59 -52.35
C ALA A 884 60.19 -31.71 -53.27
N GLU A 885 60.17 -32.04 -54.57
CA GLU A 885 59.33 -31.35 -55.56
C GLU A 885 57.87 -31.85 -55.53
N LYS A 886 57.60 -32.95 -54.81
CA LYS A 886 56.27 -33.56 -54.66
C LYS A 886 55.37 -32.71 -53.75
N LYS A 887 54.08 -32.63 -54.11
CA LYS A 887 53.06 -31.88 -53.34
C LYS A 887 52.48 -32.66 -52.15
N LEU A 888 52.52 -33.99 -52.20
CA LEU A 888 52.09 -34.90 -51.15
C LEU A 888 52.84 -36.23 -51.33
N LEU A 889 53.19 -36.91 -50.26
CA LEU A 889 53.84 -38.22 -50.32
C LEU A 889 52.79 -39.34 -50.31
N SER A 890 52.85 -40.24 -51.29
CA SER A 890 52.03 -41.45 -51.31
C SER A 890 52.46 -42.44 -50.21
N THR A 891 51.58 -43.37 -49.84
CA THR A 891 51.88 -44.44 -48.87
C THR A 891 53.07 -45.29 -49.30
N GLU A 892 53.19 -45.54 -50.60
CA GLU A 892 54.27 -46.32 -51.21
C GLU A 892 55.63 -45.62 -51.04
N ILE A 893 55.67 -44.32 -51.35
CA ILE A 893 56.87 -43.51 -51.14
C ILE A 893 57.21 -43.46 -49.64
N ALA A 894 56.22 -43.25 -48.78
CA ALA A 894 56.44 -43.19 -47.35
C ALA A 894 57.04 -44.48 -46.77
N ASN A 895 56.57 -45.65 -47.23
CA ASN A 895 57.15 -46.95 -46.89
C ASN A 895 58.60 -47.09 -47.38
N ASP A 896 58.90 -46.67 -48.61
CA ASP A 896 60.25 -46.74 -49.16
C ASP A 896 61.24 -45.87 -48.36
N LEU A 897 60.84 -44.66 -47.96
CA LEU A 897 61.68 -43.77 -47.15
C LEU A 897 61.95 -44.36 -45.75
N LEU A 898 60.96 -45.05 -45.17
CA LEU A 898 61.11 -45.79 -43.90
C LEU A 898 62.05 -46.98 -44.04
N ILE A 899 61.99 -47.73 -45.14
CA ILE A 899 62.89 -48.86 -45.40
C ILE A 899 64.33 -48.36 -45.61
N LEU A 900 64.52 -47.29 -46.37
CA LEU A 900 65.83 -46.64 -46.54
C LEU A 900 66.39 -46.14 -45.20
N LYS A 901 65.55 -45.58 -44.34
CA LYS A 901 65.95 -45.18 -42.99
C LYS A 901 66.38 -46.38 -42.17
N LYS A 902 65.59 -47.45 -42.17
CA LYS A 902 65.89 -48.69 -41.44
C LYS A 902 67.19 -49.33 -41.92
N PHE A 903 67.43 -49.31 -43.23
CA PHE A 903 68.70 -49.73 -43.83
C PHE A 903 69.87 -48.91 -43.25
N ARG A 904 69.77 -47.58 -43.30
CA ARG A 904 70.79 -46.69 -42.74
C ARG A 904 71.02 -46.93 -41.25
N ASP A 905 69.96 -46.93 -40.45
CA ASP A 905 70.03 -47.09 -38.99
C ASP A 905 70.64 -48.45 -38.59
N ASN A 906 70.29 -49.54 -39.30
CA ASN A 906 70.86 -50.87 -39.06
C ASN A 906 72.36 -50.92 -39.35
N HIS A 907 72.81 -50.33 -40.46
CA HIS A 907 74.22 -50.33 -40.83
C HIS A 907 75.04 -49.39 -39.93
N VAL A 908 74.55 -48.20 -39.61
CA VAL A 908 75.22 -47.29 -38.66
C VAL A 908 75.33 -47.93 -37.28
N LYS A 909 74.28 -48.61 -36.80
CA LYS A 909 74.30 -49.33 -35.51
C LYS A 909 75.25 -50.53 -35.50
N ALA A 910 75.44 -51.20 -36.63
CA ALA A 910 76.38 -52.31 -36.73
C ALA A 910 77.84 -51.87 -36.58
N ASN A 911 78.19 -50.65 -37.02
CA ASN A 911 79.57 -50.13 -36.95
C ASN A 911 79.62 -48.63 -36.59
N PRO A 912 79.19 -48.23 -35.37
CA PRO A 912 78.98 -46.82 -35.02
C PRO A 912 80.28 -46.02 -34.80
N LYS A 913 81.43 -46.69 -34.66
CA LYS A 913 82.73 -46.07 -34.32
C LYS A 913 83.63 -45.80 -35.54
N GLU A 914 83.23 -46.22 -36.73
CA GLU A 914 84.02 -46.06 -37.95
C GLU A 914 83.46 -44.88 -38.76
N GLU A 915 83.98 -43.68 -38.52
CA GLU A 915 83.43 -42.42 -39.09
C GLU A 915 83.31 -42.45 -40.62
N THR A 916 84.28 -43.04 -41.31
CA THR A 916 84.25 -43.17 -42.78
C THR A 916 83.11 -44.07 -43.24
N TYR A 917 82.87 -45.19 -42.52
CA TYR A 917 81.78 -46.11 -42.82
C TYR A 917 80.41 -45.44 -42.61
N VAL A 918 80.23 -44.75 -41.48
CA VAL A 918 78.99 -44.00 -41.19
C VAL A 918 78.77 -42.91 -42.23
N ARG A 919 79.82 -42.16 -42.62
CA ARG A 919 79.75 -41.13 -43.65
C ARG A 919 79.36 -41.68 -45.03
N GLU A 920 79.89 -42.84 -45.42
CA GLU A 920 79.49 -43.53 -46.66
C GLU A 920 78.02 -43.93 -46.65
N ILE A 921 77.54 -44.49 -45.54
CA ILE A 921 76.14 -44.90 -45.35
C ILE A 921 75.21 -43.67 -45.35
N ASP A 922 75.57 -42.59 -44.66
CA ASP A 922 74.80 -41.35 -44.62
C ASP A 922 74.76 -40.66 -45.99
N ALA A 923 75.87 -40.62 -46.72
CA ALA A 923 75.93 -40.06 -48.07
C ALA A 923 75.07 -40.86 -49.04
N PHE A 924 75.10 -42.20 -48.96
CA PHE A 924 74.22 -43.06 -49.73
C PHE A 924 72.74 -42.84 -49.37
N TYR A 925 72.43 -42.76 -48.07
CA TYR A 925 71.08 -42.56 -47.57
C TYR A 925 70.50 -41.23 -48.08
N GLN A 926 71.26 -40.13 -47.94
CA GLN A 926 70.86 -38.82 -48.44
C GLN A 926 70.61 -38.82 -49.96
N GLU A 927 71.50 -39.42 -50.74
CA GLU A 927 71.36 -39.48 -52.21
C GLU A 927 70.16 -40.34 -52.62
N SER A 928 69.94 -41.47 -51.94
CA SER A 928 68.82 -42.37 -52.20
C SER A 928 67.46 -41.75 -51.86
N LEU A 929 67.37 -41.01 -50.75
CA LEU A 929 66.18 -40.24 -50.40
C LEU A 929 65.87 -39.18 -51.47
N THR A 930 66.89 -38.45 -51.91
CA THR A 930 66.76 -37.41 -52.95
C THR A 930 66.27 -38.01 -54.27
N ILE A 931 66.84 -39.14 -54.68
CA ILE A 931 66.42 -39.86 -55.90
C ILE A 931 64.97 -40.33 -55.76
N ARG A 932 64.60 -40.94 -54.62
CA ARG A 932 63.25 -41.48 -54.42
C ARG A 932 62.17 -40.39 -54.39
N LEU A 933 62.51 -39.21 -53.87
CA LEU A 933 61.63 -38.05 -53.82
C LEU A 933 61.60 -37.21 -55.11
N SER A 934 62.42 -37.57 -56.11
CA SER A 934 62.47 -36.88 -57.40
C SER A 934 61.26 -37.19 -58.29
N ALA A 935 61.12 -36.43 -59.37
CA ALA A 935 60.11 -36.66 -60.42
C ALA A 935 60.55 -37.72 -61.45
N ALA A 936 61.70 -38.38 -61.28
CA ALA A 936 62.18 -39.36 -62.26
C ALA A 936 61.25 -40.61 -62.28
N PRO A 937 61.09 -41.29 -63.43
CA PRO A 937 60.33 -42.55 -63.51
C PRO A 937 60.87 -43.63 -62.55
N ILE A 938 59.99 -44.49 -62.01
CA ILE A 938 60.35 -45.46 -60.96
C ILE A 938 61.52 -46.41 -61.34
N LYS A 939 61.60 -46.82 -62.62
CA LYS A 939 62.72 -47.64 -63.14
C LYS A 939 64.04 -46.88 -63.17
N GLU A 940 63.98 -45.58 -63.44
CA GLU A 940 65.14 -44.70 -63.42
C GLU A 940 65.59 -44.42 -61.98
N GLN A 941 64.65 -44.18 -61.05
CA GLN A 941 64.95 -44.05 -59.63
C GLN A 941 65.65 -45.31 -59.08
N ALA A 942 65.15 -46.51 -59.44
CA ALA A 942 65.75 -47.78 -59.06
C ALA A 942 67.22 -47.91 -59.53
N MET A 943 67.47 -47.57 -60.80
CA MET A 943 68.80 -47.62 -61.39
C MET A 943 69.75 -46.60 -60.73
N GLN A 944 69.27 -45.38 -60.48
CA GLN A 944 70.04 -44.32 -59.84
C GLN A 944 70.40 -44.67 -58.39
N ILE A 945 69.49 -45.30 -57.63
CA ILE A 945 69.78 -45.77 -56.26
C ILE A 945 70.84 -46.87 -56.25
N ILE A 946 70.78 -47.82 -57.19
CA ILE A 946 71.83 -48.86 -57.32
C ILE A 946 73.18 -48.22 -57.65
N ASN A 947 73.21 -47.25 -58.57
CA ASN A 947 74.43 -46.52 -58.91
C ASN A 947 74.98 -45.69 -57.72
N ALA A 948 74.10 -45.10 -56.92
CA ALA A 948 74.50 -44.44 -55.67
C ALA A 948 75.16 -45.45 -54.71
N ALA A 949 74.64 -46.68 -54.58
CA ALA A 949 75.26 -47.72 -53.76
C ALA A 949 76.62 -48.20 -54.32
N GLU A 950 76.77 -48.26 -55.64
CA GLU A 950 78.03 -48.62 -56.32
C GLU A 950 79.12 -47.57 -56.14
N THR A 951 78.73 -46.29 -56.16
CA THR A 951 79.67 -45.18 -56.06
C THR A 951 80.05 -44.82 -54.62
N LYS A 952 79.14 -44.99 -53.65
CA LYS A 952 79.39 -44.61 -52.25
C LYS A 952 79.98 -45.71 -51.39
N PHE A 953 79.73 -46.98 -51.69
CA PHE A 953 80.26 -48.08 -50.88
C PHE A 953 81.63 -48.52 -51.39
N SER A 954 82.68 -48.12 -50.69
CA SER A 954 84.04 -48.55 -51.03
C SER A 954 84.30 -50.03 -50.67
N HIS A 955 85.14 -50.72 -51.46
CA HIS A 955 85.65 -52.05 -51.11
C HIS A 955 86.74 -51.91 -50.05
N ARG A 956 86.45 -52.40 -48.84
CA ARG A 956 87.43 -52.57 -47.76
C ARG A 956 88.60 -53.42 -48.29
N ASP A 957 89.81 -52.89 -48.21
CA ASP A 957 91.11 -53.48 -48.64
C ASP A 957 91.50 -53.43 -50.13
N TRP A 958 91.51 -52.23 -50.73
CA TRP A 958 92.20 -52.00 -52.01
C TRP A 958 93.74 -52.08 -51.91
N PHE A 959 94.33 -51.76 -50.75
CA PHE A 959 95.79 -51.62 -50.60
C PHE A 959 96.54 -52.96 -50.49
N ILE A 960 95.95 -53.98 -49.85
CA ILE A 960 96.53 -55.32 -49.73
C ILE A 960 96.47 -56.07 -51.07
N ARG A 961 95.45 -55.82 -51.90
CA ARG A 961 95.31 -56.40 -53.25
C ARG A 961 96.30 -55.81 -54.26
N ALA A 962 96.50 -54.49 -54.27
CA ALA A 962 97.48 -53.86 -55.16
C ALA A 962 98.93 -54.36 -54.91
N LEU A 963 99.28 -54.67 -53.66
CA LEU A 963 100.59 -55.22 -53.30
C LEU A 963 100.78 -56.67 -53.76
N ALA A 964 99.71 -57.49 -53.71
CA ALA A 964 99.72 -58.86 -54.23
C ALA A 964 99.82 -58.89 -55.76
N ASP A 965 99.12 -57.97 -56.45
CA ASP A 965 99.14 -57.86 -57.91
C ASP A 965 100.49 -57.31 -58.43
N ALA A 966 101.15 -56.42 -57.69
CA ALA A 966 102.51 -55.96 -57.98
C ALA A 966 103.56 -57.07 -57.80
N MET A 967 103.45 -57.89 -56.75
CA MET A 967 104.33 -59.06 -56.55
C MET A 967 104.12 -60.12 -57.63
N MET A 968 102.90 -60.30 -58.11
CA MET A 968 102.58 -61.23 -59.20
C MET A 968 103.15 -60.74 -60.55
N LEU A 969 103.07 -59.46 -60.86
CA LEU A 969 103.68 -58.84 -62.05
C LEU A 969 105.22 -58.91 -62.04
N VAL A 970 105.85 -58.75 -60.87
CA VAL A 970 107.31 -58.91 -60.71
C VAL A 970 107.72 -60.38 -60.89
N GLY A 971 106.91 -61.34 -60.42
CA GLY A 971 107.14 -62.77 -60.66
C GLY A 971 106.96 -63.21 -62.13
N ILE A 972 106.07 -62.54 -62.87
CA ILE A 972 105.82 -62.77 -64.30
C ILE A 972 106.99 -62.28 -65.17
N LEU A 973 107.69 -61.21 -64.78
CA LEU A 973 108.78 -60.62 -65.57
C LEU A 973 110.15 -61.29 -65.37
N PHE A 974 110.39 -62.03 -64.28
CA PHE A 974 111.76 -62.47 -63.93
C PHE A 974 111.98 -63.97 -63.63
N ALA A 975 110.95 -64.84 -63.53
CA ALA A 975 111.19 -66.23 -63.09
C ALA A 975 110.42 -67.34 -63.83
N GLY A 976 109.68 -67.05 -64.92
CA GLY A 976 109.11 -68.09 -65.80
C GLY A 976 108.04 -69.03 -65.19
N LEU A 977 107.67 -68.86 -63.92
CA LEU A 977 106.65 -69.67 -63.22
C LEU A 977 105.20 -69.20 -63.46
N GLY A 978 104.99 -68.00 -64.00
CA GLY A 978 103.65 -67.43 -64.25
C GLY A 978 102.86 -68.10 -65.38
N ALA A 979 103.53 -68.78 -66.32
CA ALA A 979 102.87 -69.49 -67.42
C ALA A 979 102.06 -70.70 -66.91
N VAL A 980 102.48 -71.33 -65.82
CA VAL A 980 101.81 -72.53 -65.26
C VAL A 980 100.50 -72.16 -64.55
N PHE A 981 100.47 -71.04 -63.81
CA PHE A 981 99.23 -70.58 -63.14
C PHE A 981 98.23 -69.94 -64.11
N MET A 982 98.68 -69.29 -65.18
CA MET A 982 97.79 -68.83 -66.25
C MET A 982 97.14 -69.99 -67.01
N LEU A 983 97.87 -71.09 -67.24
CA LEU A 983 97.29 -72.29 -67.86
C LEU A 983 96.24 -72.93 -66.94
N ALA A 984 96.49 -73.01 -65.63
CA ALA A 984 95.54 -73.55 -64.66
C ALA A 984 94.25 -72.72 -64.52
N ARG A 985 94.35 -71.38 -64.60
CA ARG A 985 93.19 -70.47 -64.57
C ARG A 985 92.43 -70.39 -65.90
N TYR A 986 93.11 -70.53 -67.03
CA TYR A 986 92.45 -70.67 -68.34
C TYR A 986 91.61 -71.95 -68.42
N CYS A 987 92.09 -73.05 -67.84
CA CYS A 987 91.33 -74.30 -67.74
C CYS A 987 90.13 -74.22 -66.76
N SER A 988 90.01 -73.16 -65.94
CA SER A 988 88.98 -73.01 -64.90
C SER A 988 87.97 -71.89 -65.19
N ASN A 989 87.95 -71.33 -66.40
CA ASN A 989 86.95 -70.37 -66.90
C ASN A 989 86.66 -69.14 -66.00
N THR A 990 87.69 -68.59 -65.33
CA THR A 990 87.60 -67.35 -64.54
C THR A 990 88.49 -66.25 -65.12
N HIS A 991 87.98 -65.01 -65.19
CA HIS A 991 88.59 -63.87 -65.91
C HIS A 991 89.97 -63.51 -65.32
N PRO A 992 91.02 -63.22 -66.13
CA PRO A 992 92.40 -63.34 -65.65
C PRO A 992 92.90 -62.23 -64.71
N LEU A 993 92.18 -61.11 -64.55
CA LEU A 993 92.74 -59.93 -63.85
C LEU A 993 91.83 -59.11 -62.92
N PHE A 994 90.50 -59.24 -62.88
CA PHE A 994 89.65 -58.46 -61.93
C PHE A 994 88.31 -59.15 -61.63
N SER A 995 87.85 -59.15 -60.37
CA SER A 995 86.50 -59.58 -59.96
C SER A 995 85.66 -58.37 -59.50
N GLY A 996 84.59 -58.05 -60.22
CA GLY A 996 83.55 -57.09 -59.79
C GLY A 996 82.59 -57.70 -58.77
N ALA A 997 83.10 -58.16 -57.63
CA ALA A 997 82.26 -58.75 -56.57
C ALA A 997 81.54 -57.63 -55.81
N LYS A 998 80.21 -57.71 -55.71
CA LYS A 998 79.38 -56.74 -54.97
C LYS A 998 79.78 -56.68 -53.49
N THR A 999 79.67 -55.53 -52.85
CA THR A 999 79.85 -55.44 -51.38
C THR A 999 78.67 -56.08 -50.65
N ASP A 1000 78.86 -56.52 -49.40
CA ASP A 1000 77.76 -57.05 -48.57
C ASP A 1000 76.61 -56.03 -48.45
N ARG A 1001 76.95 -54.73 -48.35
CA ARG A 1001 76.00 -53.60 -48.33
C ARG A 1001 75.19 -53.48 -49.62
N GLN A 1002 75.80 -53.70 -50.79
CA GLN A 1002 75.11 -53.71 -52.09
C GLN A 1002 74.19 -54.92 -52.22
N THR A 1003 74.63 -56.06 -51.69
CA THR A 1003 73.83 -57.29 -51.69
C THR A 1003 72.61 -57.14 -50.79
N ASP A 1004 72.78 -56.58 -49.59
CA ASP A 1004 71.68 -56.29 -48.65
C ASP A 1004 70.66 -55.31 -49.26
N LEU A 1005 71.11 -54.20 -49.88
CA LEU A 1005 70.23 -53.26 -50.56
C LEU A 1005 69.47 -53.92 -51.72
N GLN A 1006 70.13 -54.71 -52.56
CA GLN A 1006 69.49 -55.40 -53.69
C GLN A 1006 68.49 -56.45 -53.24
N ASN A 1007 68.68 -57.07 -52.08
CA ASN A 1007 67.71 -57.98 -51.47
C ASN A 1007 66.44 -57.27 -50.98
N LEU A 1008 66.54 -55.97 -50.65
CA LEU A 1008 65.39 -55.13 -50.26
C LEU A 1008 64.66 -54.56 -51.48
N MET A 1009 65.30 -54.47 -52.66
CA MET A 1009 64.72 -53.87 -53.85
C MET A 1009 63.86 -54.88 -54.64
N GLN A 1010 62.74 -54.39 -55.20
CA GLN A 1010 61.96 -55.17 -56.15
C GLN A 1010 62.73 -55.47 -57.43
N ASN A 1011 62.45 -56.63 -58.04
CA ASN A 1011 63.02 -56.98 -59.33
C ASN A 1011 62.56 -55.95 -60.38
N SER A 1012 63.52 -55.32 -61.09
CA SER A 1012 63.25 -54.26 -62.06
C SER A 1012 62.29 -54.67 -63.19
N ALA A 1013 62.19 -55.98 -63.47
CA ALA A 1013 61.27 -56.56 -64.44
C ALA A 1013 59.79 -56.60 -63.96
N GLN A 1014 59.54 -56.41 -62.67
CA GLN A 1014 58.21 -56.50 -62.03
C GLN A 1014 57.62 -55.13 -61.64
N LEU A 1015 58.34 -54.03 -61.85
CA LEU A 1015 57.88 -52.67 -61.54
C LEU A 1015 56.86 -52.20 -62.59
N ASP A 1016 55.64 -51.83 -62.13
CA ASP A 1016 54.57 -51.20 -62.93
C ASP A 1016 55.01 -49.81 -63.43
N GLU A 1017 54.41 -49.30 -64.52
CA GLU A 1017 54.78 -47.98 -65.10
C GLU A 1017 54.22 -46.78 -64.30
N LYS A 1018 53.54 -47.03 -63.18
CA LYS A 1018 53.01 -45.99 -62.30
C LYS A 1018 54.13 -45.34 -61.49
N GLU A 1019 54.15 -44.00 -61.49
CA GLU A 1019 55.16 -43.18 -60.81
C GLU A 1019 55.30 -43.45 -59.30
N GLU A 1020 54.24 -43.92 -58.63
CA GLU A 1020 54.18 -44.06 -57.18
C GLU A 1020 53.95 -45.52 -56.74
N THR A 1021 54.79 -46.42 -57.25
CA THR A 1021 54.86 -47.83 -56.80
C THR A 1021 55.96 -47.98 -55.73
N CYS A 1022 55.79 -48.87 -54.73
CA CYS A 1022 56.88 -49.18 -53.78
C CYS A 1022 58.09 -49.69 -54.55
N LEU A 1023 59.29 -49.27 -54.17
CA LEU A 1023 60.54 -49.74 -54.75
C LEU A 1023 61.19 -50.82 -53.86
N PHE A 1024 60.96 -50.74 -52.55
CA PHE A 1024 61.53 -51.65 -51.57
C PHE A 1024 60.45 -52.54 -50.94
N HIS A 1025 60.84 -53.74 -50.55
CA HIS A 1025 60.04 -54.66 -49.74
C HIS A 1025 60.85 -55.13 -48.54
N GLU A 1026 60.20 -55.28 -47.39
CA GLU A 1026 60.82 -56.01 -46.29
C GLU A 1026 60.86 -57.51 -46.65
N PRO A 1027 62.02 -58.20 -46.49
CA PRO A 1027 62.08 -59.64 -46.66
C PRO A 1027 61.20 -60.31 -45.60
N PRO A 1028 60.49 -61.41 -45.93
CA PRO A 1028 59.62 -62.08 -44.97
C PRO A 1028 60.43 -62.48 -43.73
N THR A 1029 59.93 -62.13 -42.54
CA THR A 1029 60.58 -62.45 -41.26
C THR A 1029 60.74 -63.96 -41.14
N ILE A 1030 61.97 -64.46 -41.32
CA ILE A 1030 62.29 -65.86 -41.03
C ILE A 1030 62.27 -65.99 -39.51
N LEU A 1031 61.22 -66.64 -38.97
CA LEU A 1031 61.19 -67.10 -37.59
C LEU A 1031 62.29 -68.16 -37.43
N VAL A 1032 63.39 -67.77 -36.80
CA VAL A 1032 64.35 -68.72 -36.23
C VAL A 1032 63.65 -69.36 -35.03
N GLN A 1033 63.42 -70.67 -35.07
CA GLN A 1033 62.92 -71.46 -33.93
C GLN A 1033 63.93 -71.50 -32.79
#